data_AF-A0A9E3R189-F1
#
_entry.id   AF-A0A9E3R189-F1
#
_cell.length_a   1.000
_cell.length_b   1.000
_cell.length_c   1.000
_cell.angle_alpha   90.00
_cell.angle_beta   90.00
_cell.angle_gamma   90.00
#
_symmetry.space_group_name_H-M   'P 1'
#
loop_
_entity.id
_entity.type
_entity.pdbx_description
1 polymer ?
#
loop_
_entity_poly.entity_id
_entity_poly.type
_entity_poly.pdbx_seq_one_letter_code
_entity_poly.pdbx_strand_id
1 'polypeptide(L)'
;MGPGRSAIPSRGGALWALVLAGCGAGAPLSPEPPVAGDVFAAELGGPLPGVSASLAARFERGRELMQRHFAPAEGLGPAFSASACGSCHEKPVLGGAGARYRDVFVRTGPQGQGLTVAFQPQFEVGPGARAATPSGAVARARRTGAFFGAGLLAELPARALIANADPRDADGDGVSGAVNFDRGFVGRFGRKAQQASLQGFVRLALSDHLGLTSDPVDDGDLPGDERPAQVRLGDEDAVADPELPAEDLSALLAFAALLAPPRPAPLDAEARVGFRLFQEIRCAGCHVPALEGPRGPVPAYSDLLLHDLGDELADGVTVLDAQARELRTAPLWGVGLGGPYLHDGRADTVEDAVLAHGGEALGARQAFAALPPALQAALLHFLGTLGGGEAAREGLLPPGAPVPPPLAPGGPLRPLDEVTAARFARGRALFDRDVALSKGLGPAFNADSCRGCHSAPVLGGAGPDDVDVIRQGTLEAGVGFVASAHGTIAHRHQRGGARPEPAEGADLFERRQTPPLFGLGLIDGIPESAIVAREDPTDADGDGVRGRARRLRDGRVGRFGWKAQVASLAEFTVDALSNELGLTVSREVQARTSALVGFTADDDGVADPELSAQDVDDLVAFLAALAPLPQADPPAAGQAAFATLGCATCHVPRLPGRDGTPVLLHSDLLLHDVAPADARLVPDGEVDRAFRTPPLWGVGASAPYLHDGRAPDLSQAVLLHDGEALRSRKAFEAAPTDTREALLAYLRSL
;
A
#
# COMPACT_ATOMS: atom_id res chain seq x y z
N MET A 1 33.92 27.54 -59.93
CA MET A 1 33.36 26.20 -60.21
C MET A 1 34.33 25.17 -59.65
N GLY A 2 33.96 24.49 -58.56
CA GLY A 2 34.76 23.51 -57.79
C GLY A 2 36.01 24.07 -57.09
N PRO A 3 36.53 23.51 -55.97
CA PRO A 3 36.18 22.28 -55.23
C PRO A 3 35.75 22.56 -53.76
N GLY A 4 35.05 21.69 -53.02
CA GLY A 4 35.57 20.48 -52.36
C GLY A 4 35.44 20.63 -50.83
N ARG A 5 34.34 20.13 -50.23
CA ARG A 5 34.15 20.08 -48.77
C ARG A 5 34.67 18.74 -48.24
N SER A 6 35.68 18.82 -47.38
CA SER A 6 36.27 17.67 -46.69
C SER A 6 35.34 17.22 -45.55
N ALA A 7 35.00 15.93 -45.55
CA ALA A 7 34.31 15.26 -44.45
C ALA A 7 35.29 14.96 -43.30
N ILE A 8 34.84 15.17 -42.07
CA ILE A 8 35.52 14.77 -40.83
C ILE A 8 35.09 13.33 -40.54
N PRO A 9 36.00 12.35 -40.32
CA PRO A 9 35.62 10.98 -40.05
C PRO A 9 35.23 10.78 -38.59
N SER A 10 34.16 10.01 -38.36
CA SER A 10 33.68 9.55 -37.06
C SER A 10 34.66 8.58 -36.42
N ARG A 11 35.30 9.00 -35.32
CA ARG A 11 36.04 8.12 -34.42
C ARG A 11 35.12 7.68 -33.28
N GLY A 12 34.43 6.55 -33.44
CA GLY A 12 33.59 5.96 -32.40
C GLY A 12 33.55 4.42 -32.37
N GLY A 13 34.03 3.72 -33.40
CA GLY A 13 33.85 2.27 -33.53
C GLY A 13 34.92 1.36 -32.90
N ALA A 14 36.08 1.89 -32.52
CA ALA A 14 37.24 1.04 -32.20
C ALA A 14 37.46 0.73 -30.70
N LEU A 15 36.76 1.41 -29.78
CA LEU A 15 36.89 1.15 -28.34
C LEU A 15 35.95 0.04 -27.82
N TRP A 16 35.01 -0.44 -28.64
CA TRP A 16 33.96 -1.38 -28.21
C TRP A 16 34.37 -2.86 -28.27
N ALA A 17 35.44 -3.20 -29.00
CA ALA A 17 35.83 -4.60 -29.23
C ALA A 17 36.87 -5.15 -28.23
N LEU A 18 37.50 -4.28 -27.41
CA LEU A 18 38.68 -4.68 -26.62
C LEU A 18 38.39 -5.10 -25.17
N VAL A 19 37.14 -4.99 -24.70
CA VAL A 19 36.74 -5.48 -23.36
C VAL A 19 36.16 -6.92 -23.42
N LEU A 20 35.83 -7.42 -24.62
CA LEU A 20 35.14 -8.71 -24.83
C LEU A 20 36.07 -9.91 -25.09
N ALA A 21 37.40 -9.73 -25.11
CA ALA A 21 38.33 -10.78 -25.52
C ALA A 21 38.76 -11.77 -24.40
N GLY A 22 38.20 -11.65 -23.19
CA GLY A 22 38.58 -12.45 -22.02
C GLY A 22 37.66 -13.63 -21.67
N CYS A 23 36.47 -13.73 -22.28
CA CYS A 23 35.52 -14.81 -21.99
C CYS A 23 35.65 -15.91 -23.04
N GLY A 24 35.82 -17.16 -22.59
CA GLY A 24 35.86 -18.34 -23.44
C GLY A 24 34.63 -18.41 -24.37
N ALA A 25 34.75 -19.15 -25.47
CA ALA A 25 33.71 -19.30 -26.49
C ALA A 25 32.34 -19.62 -25.86
N GLY A 26 31.51 -18.59 -25.69
CA GLY A 26 30.18 -18.70 -25.10
C GLY A 26 29.21 -19.38 -26.07
N ALA A 27 28.14 -19.95 -25.52
CA ALA A 27 27.02 -20.45 -26.29
C ALA A 27 26.51 -19.38 -27.29
N PRO A 28 26.01 -19.77 -28.47
CA PRO A 28 25.47 -18.81 -29.44
C PRO A 28 24.35 -18.00 -28.80
N LEU A 29 24.40 -16.67 -28.97
CA LEU A 29 23.34 -15.77 -28.50
C LEU A 29 22.00 -16.19 -29.11
N SER A 30 21.01 -16.42 -28.25
CA SER A 30 19.65 -16.71 -28.67
C SER A 30 19.02 -15.43 -29.23
N PRO A 31 18.31 -15.52 -30.37
CA PRO A 31 17.48 -14.40 -30.83
C PRO A 31 16.39 -14.10 -29.79
N GLU A 32 15.79 -12.91 -29.90
CA GLU A 32 14.59 -12.61 -29.11
C GLU A 32 13.52 -13.69 -29.39
N PRO A 33 12.92 -14.28 -28.35
CA PRO A 33 11.99 -15.39 -28.54
C PRO A 33 10.78 -14.91 -29.37
N PRO A 34 10.31 -15.72 -30.33
CA PRO A 34 9.08 -15.41 -31.04
C PRO A 34 7.92 -15.43 -30.05
N VAL A 35 7.22 -14.31 -29.89
CA VAL A 35 6.07 -14.22 -28.98
C VAL A 35 4.79 -14.60 -29.70
N ALA A 36 4.00 -15.49 -29.10
CA ALA A 36 2.65 -15.77 -29.58
C ALA A 36 1.77 -14.51 -29.49
N GLY A 37 0.91 -14.30 -30.51
CA GLY A 37 0.14 -13.07 -30.68
C GLY A 37 -0.93 -12.81 -29.62
N ASP A 38 -1.22 -13.80 -28.78
CA ASP A 38 -2.26 -13.83 -27.75
C ASP A 38 -1.70 -13.81 -26.31
N VAL A 39 -0.42 -13.44 -26.14
CA VAL A 39 0.25 -13.39 -24.82
C VAL A 39 0.11 -12.05 -24.13
N PHE A 40 0.08 -10.93 -24.86
CA PHE A 40 0.07 -9.59 -24.27
C PHE A 40 -1.27 -8.88 -24.44
N ALA A 41 -1.75 -8.19 -23.40
CA ALA A 41 -2.92 -7.34 -23.51
C ALA A 41 -2.70 -6.17 -24.48
N ALA A 42 -3.81 -5.61 -24.96
CA ALA A 42 -3.81 -4.36 -25.69
C ALA A 42 -3.45 -3.17 -24.78
N GLU A 43 -3.90 -3.22 -23.52
CA GLU A 43 -3.68 -2.18 -22.50
C GLU A 43 -3.19 -2.82 -21.20
N LEU A 44 -2.36 -2.09 -20.46
CA LEU A 44 -1.83 -2.53 -19.17
C LEU A 44 -2.98 -2.73 -18.17
N GLY A 45 -3.04 -3.90 -17.52
CA GLY A 45 -4.13 -4.27 -16.62
C GLY A 45 -5.33 -4.94 -17.32
N GLY A 46 -5.29 -5.07 -18.64
CA GLY A 46 -6.33 -5.78 -19.41
C GLY A 46 -6.19 -7.31 -19.39
N PRO A 47 -7.25 -8.03 -19.80
CA PRO A 47 -7.21 -9.48 -19.91
C PRO A 47 -6.40 -9.95 -21.13
N LEU A 48 -6.06 -11.23 -21.15
CA LEU A 48 -5.46 -11.92 -22.30
C LEU A 48 -6.34 -11.75 -23.56
N PRO A 49 -5.74 -11.58 -24.74
CA PRO A 49 -6.49 -11.52 -26.00
C PRO A 49 -7.32 -12.78 -26.26
N GLY A 50 -8.45 -12.62 -26.97
CA GLY A 50 -9.23 -13.76 -27.46
C GLY A 50 -10.11 -14.47 -26.43
N VAL A 51 -10.25 -13.92 -25.22
CA VAL A 51 -11.16 -14.47 -24.19
C VAL A 51 -12.62 -14.41 -24.63
N SER A 52 -13.41 -15.41 -24.23
CA SER A 52 -14.85 -15.44 -24.49
C SER A 52 -15.57 -14.32 -23.74
N ALA A 53 -16.77 -13.93 -24.20
CA ALA A 53 -17.56 -12.91 -23.52
C ALA A 53 -17.91 -13.28 -22.06
N SER A 54 -18.11 -14.57 -21.77
CA SER A 54 -18.37 -15.05 -20.42
C SER A 54 -17.14 -14.96 -19.51
N LEU A 55 -15.94 -15.24 -20.04
CA LEU A 55 -14.69 -15.07 -19.30
C LEU A 55 -14.33 -13.59 -19.09
N ALA A 56 -14.57 -12.73 -20.09
CA ALA A 56 -14.40 -11.29 -19.94
C ALA A 56 -15.33 -10.72 -18.85
N ALA A 57 -16.59 -11.13 -18.81
CA ALA A 57 -17.52 -10.71 -17.75
C ALA A 57 -17.07 -11.18 -16.35
N ARG A 58 -16.53 -12.41 -16.24
CA ARG A 58 -15.96 -12.92 -14.98
C ARG A 58 -14.68 -12.17 -14.58
N PHE A 59 -13.82 -11.83 -15.53
CA PHE A 59 -12.64 -10.99 -15.29
C PHE A 59 -13.03 -9.64 -14.70
N GLU A 60 -14.05 -8.97 -15.26
CA GLU A 60 -14.54 -7.69 -14.76
C GLU A 60 -15.14 -7.81 -13.35
N ARG A 61 -15.92 -8.86 -13.08
CA ARG A 61 -16.40 -9.13 -11.71
C ARG A 61 -15.24 -9.36 -10.75
N GLY A 62 -14.21 -10.10 -11.16
CA GLY A 62 -13.00 -10.30 -10.37
C GLY A 62 -12.23 -9.00 -10.13
N ARG A 63 -12.20 -8.10 -11.12
CA ARG A 63 -11.60 -6.76 -11.00
C ARG A 63 -12.33 -5.89 -9.97
N GLU A 64 -13.65 -6.01 -9.88
CA GLU A 64 -14.46 -5.35 -8.84
C GLU A 64 -14.17 -5.94 -7.46
N LEU A 65 -14.16 -7.27 -7.34
CA LEU A 65 -13.84 -7.97 -6.08
C LEU A 65 -12.42 -7.68 -5.58
N MET A 66 -11.45 -7.56 -6.49
CA MET A 66 -10.08 -7.16 -6.14
C MET A 66 -10.04 -5.79 -5.42
N GLN A 67 -10.97 -4.88 -5.71
CA GLN A 67 -11.05 -3.55 -5.08
C GLN A 67 -11.99 -3.51 -3.87
N ARG A 68 -12.72 -4.58 -3.59
CA ARG A 68 -13.67 -4.63 -2.46
C ARG A 68 -12.89 -4.72 -1.16
N HIS A 69 -13.15 -3.77 -0.27
CA HIS A 69 -12.74 -3.87 1.13
C HIS A 69 -13.76 -4.72 1.89
N PHE A 70 -13.28 -5.79 2.52
CA PHE A 70 -14.07 -6.62 3.42
C PHE A 70 -14.06 -6.00 4.82
N ALA A 71 -15.21 -5.93 5.47
CA ALA A 71 -15.31 -5.54 6.88
C ALA A 71 -15.29 -6.76 7.81
N PRO A 72 -15.02 -6.59 9.12
CA PRO A 72 -15.16 -7.68 10.09
C PRO A 72 -16.55 -8.33 10.11
N ALA A 73 -17.60 -7.56 9.79
CA ALA A 73 -18.97 -8.10 9.68
C ALA A 73 -19.18 -8.98 8.42
N GLU A 74 -18.23 -8.96 7.49
CA GLU A 74 -18.22 -9.75 6.25
C GLU A 74 -17.17 -10.87 6.28
N GLY A 75 -16.49 -11.09 7.41
CA GLY A 75 -15.48 -12.15 7.55
C GLY A 75 -14.03 -11.67 7.62
N LEU A 76 -13.76 -10.37 7.58
CA LEU A 76 -12.38 -9.90 7.69
C LEU A 76 -11.81 -10.25 9.08
N GLY A 77 -10.73 -11.01 9.12
CA GLY A 77 -10.05 -11.39 10.36
C GLY A 77 -10.25 -12.86 10.73
N PRO A 78 -10.10 -13.24 12.01
CA PRO A 78 -9.84 -12.38 13.16
C PRO A 78 -8.46 -11.71 13.15
N ALA A 79 -7.53 -12.16 12.30
CA ALA A 79 -6.23 -11.53 12.08
C ALA A 79 -5.96 -11.29 10.58
N PHE A 80 -5.48 -10.10 10.22
CA PHE A 80 -5.31 -9.68 8.82
C PHE A 80 -4.16 -8.70 8.65
N SER A 81 -3.78 -8.39 7.41
CA SER A 81 -2.88 -7.26 7.09
C SER A 81 -3.36 -6.37 5.95
N ALA A 82 -4.39 -6.81 5.24
CA ALA A 82 -5.09 -6.03 4.23
C ALA A 82 -6.59 -6.33 4.33
N SER A 83 -7.44 -5.39 3.93
CA SER A 83 -8.88 -5.58 3.80
C SER A 83 -9.34 -5.70 2.36
N ALA A 84 -8.47 -5.46 1.37
CA ALA A 84 -8.73 -5.71 -0.04
C ALA A 84 -7.48 -6.27 -0.75
N CYS A 85 -7.67 -7.09 -1.79
CA CYS A 85 -6.55 -7.58 -2.60
C CYS A 85 -5.82 -6.42 -3.32
N GLY A 86 -6.59 -5.45 -3.79
CA GLY A 86 -6.12 -4.27 -4.50
C GLY A 86 -5.23 -3.38 -3.66
N SER A 87 -5.41 -3.36 -2.33
CA SER A 87 -4.55 -2.62 -1.39
C SER A 87 -3.06 -2.98 -1.57
N CYS A 88 -2.76 -4.24 -1.89
CA CYS A 88 -1.38 -4.71 -2.05
C CYS A 88 -0.99 -4.96 -3.52
N HIS A 89 -1.94 -4.92 -4.46
CA HIS A 89 -1.73 -5.23 -5.87
C HIS A 89 -2.17 -4.06 -6.77
N GLU A 90 -1.59 -2.88 -6.56
CA GLU A 90 -2.07 -1.60 -7.10
C GLU A 90 -1.16 -0.93 -8.14
N LYS A 91 0.13 -1.28 -8.20
CA LYS A 91 1.16 -0.60 -9.01
C LYS A 91 1.62 -1.41 -10.23
N PRO A 92 1.65 -0.81 -11.43
CA PRO A 92 1.15 0.54 -11.77
C PRO A 92 -0.37 0.55 -12.04
N VAL A 93 -1.00 -0.62 -12.05
CA VAL A 93 -2.44 -0.86 -12.21
C VAL A 93 -2.84 -2.02 -11.31
N LEU A 94 -4.16 -2.23 -11.14
CA LEU A 94 -4.69 -3.34 -10.37
C LEU A 94 -4.15 -4.69 -10.88
N GLY A 95 -3.72 -5.55 -9.96
CA GLY A 95 -3.04 -6.82 -10.24
C GLY A 95 -1.52 -6.69 -10.36
N GLY A 96 -0.97 -5.48 -10.26
CA GLY A 96 0.46 -5.21 -10.21
C GLY A 96 1.12 -5.55 -8.85
N ALA A 97 2.36 -5.10 -8.64
CA ALA A 97 2.98 -5.09 -7.31
C ALA A 97 2.34 -3.96 -6.47
N GLY A 98 2.41 -3.92 -5.15
CA GLY A 98 1.89 -2.77 -4.37
C GLY A 98 2.96 -2.20 -3.50
N ALA A 99 2.96 -0.92 -3.11
CA ALA A 99 4.07 -0.19 -2.48
C ALA A 99 4.67 -0.82 -1.18
N ARG A 100 5.78 -0.27 -0.66
CA ARG A 100 6.56 -0.88 0.45
C ARG A 100 5.74 -1.03 1.74
N TYR A 101 4.84 -0.08 2.01
CA TYR A 101 3.93 -0.16 3.15
C TYR A 101 2.91 -1.31 3.09
N ARG A 102 2.85 -2.01 1.95
CA ARG A 102 2.03 -3.19 1.72
C ARG A 102 2.84 -4.48 1.71
N ASP A 103 4.10 -4.41 2.11
CA ASP A 103 4.91 -5.60 2.37
C ASP A 103 4.30 -6.36 3.54
N VAL A 104 4.11 -7.66 3.33
CA VAL A 104 3.57 -8.58 4.33
C VAL A 104 4.70 -9.18 5.15
N PHE A 105 4.41 -9.68 6.35
CA PHE A 105 5.43 -10.31 7.18
C PHE A 105 5.20 -11.82 7.27
N VAL A 106 6.27 -12.57 7.08
CA VAL A 106 6.30 -14.01 7.37
C VAL A 106 7.13 -14.24 8.62
N ARG A 107 6.69 -15.18 9.46
CA ARG A 107 7.44 -15.62 10.64
C ARG A 107 7.98 -17.02 10.44
N THR A 108 9.20 -17.22 10.94
CA THR A 108 9.86 -18.53 11.04
C THR A 108 9.97 -18.94 12.50
N GLY A 109 9.74 -20.22 12.80
CA GLY A 109 9.97 -20.79 14.13
C GLY A 109 11.46 -20.81 14.52
N PRO A 110 11.78 -21.23 15.76
CA PRO A 110 13.18 -21.34 16.21
C PRO A 110 13.97 -22.28 15.30
N GLN A 111 15.22 -21.92 14.98
CA GLN A 111 16.08 -22.69 14.08
C GLN A 111 16.14 -24.19 14.49
N GLY A 112 15.90 -25.09 13.52
CA GLY A 112 16.11 -26.54 13.69
C GLY A 112 14.86 -27.40 13.95
N GLN A 113 13.66 -26.81 14.03
CA GLN A 113 12.39 -27.56 14.01
C GLN A 113 11.67 -27.21 12.71
N GLY A 114 11.40 -28.21 11.85
CA GLY A 114 10.88 -28.06 10.48
C GLY A 114 9.97 -26.84 10.31
N LEU A 115 10.37 -25.95 9.41
CA LEU A 115 9.79 -24.61 9.26
C LEU A 115 8.33 -24.66 8.82
N THR A 116 7.41 -24.40 9.75
CA THR A 116 6.09 -23.87 9.39
C THR A 116 6.25 -22.39 9.14
N VAL A 117 6.27 -21.97 7.87
CA VAL A 117 6.07 -20.55 7.54
C VAL A 117 4.66 -20.19 7.96
N ALA A 118 4.56 -19.27 8.89
CA ALA A 118 3.30 -18.69 9.26
C ALA A 118 3.31 -17.22 8.86
N PHE A 119 2.14 -16.72 8.51
CA PHE A 119 1.93 -15.29 8.35
C PHE A 119 1.99 -14.58 9.69
N GLN A 120 2.58 -13.38 9.72
CA GLN A 120 2.54 -12.49 10.87
C GLN A 120 1.57 -11.34 10.57
N PRO A 121 0.35 -11.37 11.15
CA PRO A 121 -0.65 -10.33 10.91
C PRO A 121 -0.21 -8.98 11.46
N GLN A 122 -0.67 -7.92 10.80
CA GLN A 122 -0.49 -6.54 11.24
C GLN A 122 -1.62 -6.09 12.16
N PHE A 123 -2.83 -6.60 11.92
CA PHE A 123 -4.05 -6.21 12.60
C PHE A 123 -4.80 -7.43 13.14
N GLU A 124 -5.59 -7.19 14.18
CA GLU A 124 -6.57 -8.14 14.71
C GLU A 124 -7.91 -7.42 14.96
N VAL A 125 -9.00 -8.16 14.84
CA VAL A 125 -10.34 -7.70 15.21
C VAL A 125 -10.48 -7.75 16.73
N GLY A 126 -10.82 -6.63 17.37
CA GLY A 126 -11.04 -6.53 18.82
C GLY A 126 -9.97 -5.74 19.61
N PRO A 127 -10.05 -5.72 20.96
CA PRO A 127 -9.18 -4.93 21.82
C PRO A 127 -7.81 -5.59 22.01
N GLY A 128 -6.90 -5.36 21.06
CA GLY A 128 -5.52 -5.86 21.07
C GLY A 128 -4.80 -5.70 19.74
N ALA A 129 -5.15 -4.65 18.98
CA ALA A 129 -5.06 -4.56 17.51
C ALA A 129 -3.65 -4.63 16.85
N ARG A 130 -2.63 -5.14 17.54
CA ARG A 130 -1.35 -5.50 16.96
C ARG A 130 -0.74 -6.71 17.66
N ALA A 131 -0.77 -7.86 16.99
CA ALA A 131 -0.15 -9.09 17.47
C ALA A 131 1.38 -8.92 17.62
N ALA A 132 1.95 -9.17 18.80
CA ALA A 132 3.41 -9.29 18.94
C ALA A 132 3.94 -10.50 18.15
N THR A 133 5.16 -10.42 17.65
CA THR A 133 5.79 -11.63 17.09
C THR A 133 6.02 -12.65 18.22
N PRO A 134 5.59 -13.92 18.07
CA PRO A 134 5.73 -14.92 19.12
C PRO A 134 7.19 -15.08 19.59
N SER A 135 7.38 -15.31 20.89
CA SER A 135 8.72 -15.50 21.46
C SER A 135 9.50 -16.61 20.75
N GLY A 136 10.74 -16.30 20.37
CA GLY A 136 11.62 -17.21 19.61
C GLY A 136 11.34 -17.29 18.10
N ALA A 137 10.28 -16.64 17.62
CA ALA A 137 10.03 -16.47 16.19
C ALA A 137 10.67 -15.18 15.67
N VAL A 138 10.90 -15.14 14.36
CA VAL A 138 11.47 -13.97 13.68
C VAL A 138 10.56 -13.58 12.53
N ALA A 139 10.09 -12.33 12.52
CA ALA A 139 9.29 -11.77 11.43
C ALA A 139 10.18 -11.05 10.40
N ARG A 140 9.90 -11.28 9.12
CA ARG A 140 10.62 -10.68 7.98
C ARG A 140 9.63 -10.20 6.93
N ALA A 141 9.90 -9.03 6.39
CA ALA A 141 9.12 -8.46 5.30
C ALA A 141 9.23 -9.34 4.05
N ARG A 142 8.13 -9.38 3.29
CA ARG A 142 8.00 -10.01 2.00
C ARG A 142 7.27 -9.07 1.07
N ARG A 143 7.95 -8.81 -0.05
CA ARG A 143 7.48 -7.93 -1.09
C ARG A 143 6.27 -8.53 -1.80
N THR A 144 5.20 -7.74 -1.95
CA THR A 144 4.05 -8.13 -2.76
C THR A 144 4.38 -7.99 -4.25
N GLY A 145 4.29 -9.09 -5.01
CA GLY A 145 4.61 -9.13 -6.44
C GLY A 145 3.38 -8.97 -7.34
N ALA A 146 3.60 -8.76 -8.63
CA ALA A 146 2.51 -8.66 -9.63
C ALA A 146 1.96 -10.04 -10.04
N PHE A 147 0.70 -10.05 -10.48
CA PHE A 147 -0.01 -11.20 -11.07
C PHE A 147 0.05 -11.27 -12.60
N PHE A 148 0.77 -10.35 -13.24
CA PHE A 148 0.90 -10.30 -14.70
C PHE A 148 1.24 -11.67 -15.28
N GLY A 149 0.34 -12.19 -16.14
CA GLY A 149 0.53 -13.47 -16.82
C GLY A 149 0.46 -14.71 -15.92
N ALA A 150 -0.10 -14.64 -14.70
CA ALA A 150 -0.16 -15.78 -13.80
C ALA A 150 -0.85 -17.02 -14.41
N GLY A 151 -1.90 -16.83 -15.24
CA GLY A 151 -2.52 -17.94 -15.97
C GLY A 151 -1.62 -18.56 -17.04
N LEU A 152 -0.76 -17.78 -17.70
CA LEU A 152 0.23 -18.33 -18.64
C LEU A 152 1.24 -19.22 -17.92
N LEU A 153 1.63 -18.84 -16.69
CA LEU A 153 2.50 -19.68 -15.86
C LEU A 153 1.78 -20.95 -15.39
N ALA A 154 0.48 -20.84 -15.04
CA ALA A 154 -0.33 -21.98 -14.62
C ALA A 154 -0.43 -23.06 -15.73
N GLU A 155 -0.44 -22.65 -16.99
CA GLU A 155 -0.54 -23.55 -18.14
C GLU A 155 0.79 -24.21 -18.55
N LEU A 156 1.92 -23.75 -18.00
CA LEU A 156 3.23 -24.34 -18.32
C LEU A 156 3.26 -25.81 -17.88
N PRO A 157 3.58 -26.74 -18.80
CA PRO A 157 3.66 -28.14 -18.44
C PRO A 157 4.89 -28.36 -17.56
N ALA A 158 4.80 -29.25 -16.57
CA ALA A 158 5.91 -29.55 -15.64
C ALA A 158 7.23 -29.86 -16.36
N ARG A 159 7.16 -30.53 -17.52
CA ARG A 159 8.33 -30.83 -18.37
C ARG A 159 9.11 -29.59 -18.82
N ALA A 160 8.45 -28.44 -19.00
CA ALA A 160 9.11 -27.21 -19.44
C ALA A 160 10.02 -26.64 -18.34
N LEU A 161 9.62 -26.78 -17.07
CA LEU A 161 10.43 -26.35 -15.93
C LEU A 161 11.53 -27.39 -15.64
N ILE A 162 11.18 -28.68 -15.63
CA ILE A 162 12.14 -29.77 -15.39
C ILE A 162 13.25 -29.78 -16.45
N ALA A 163 12.95 -29.43 -17.70
CA ALA A 163 13.94 -29.40 -18.77
C ALA A 163 15.04 -28.35 -18.57
N ASN A 164 14.78 -27.30 -17.79
CA ASN A 164 15.76 -26.27 -17.46
C ASN A 164 16.46 -26.51 -16.11
N ALA A 165 16.05 -27.53 -15.35
CA ALA A 165 16.62 -27.80 -14.04
C ALA A 165 17.98 -28.49 -14.15
N ASP A 166 18.99 -27.92 -13.49
CA ASP A 166 20.31 -28.50 -13.33
C ASP A 166 20.74 -28.44 -11.85
N PRO A 167 20.11 -29.21 -10.95
CA PRO A 167 20.39 -29.14 -9.51
C PRO A 167 21.80 -29.67 -9.13
N ARG A 168 22.62 -30.07 -10.10
CA ARG A 168 23.97 -30.60 -9.87
C ARG A 168 25.06 -29.79 -10.59
N ASP A 169 24.71 -28.67 -11.24
CA ASP A 169 25.63 -27.87 -12.04
C ASP A 169 26.45 -28.78 -12.99
N ALA A 170 25.74 -29.61 -13.76
CA ALA A 170 26.33 -30.63 -14.60
C ALA A 170 27.10 -30.02 -15.78
N ASP A 171 26.74 -28.81 -16.21
CA ASP A 171 27.47 -28.06 -17.25
C ASP A 171 28.61 -27.17 -16.70
N GLY A 172 28.69 -26.99 -15.39
CA GLY A 172 29.77 -26.29 -14.69
C GLY A 172 29.72 -24.77 -14.89
N ASP A 173 28.56 -24.22 -15.19
CA ASP A 173 28.36 -22.78 -15.34
C ASP A 173 28.20 -22.05 -13.98
N GLY A 174 28.03 -22.82 -12.89
CA GLY A 174 27.88 -22.33 -11.52
C GLY A 174 26.45 -22.02 -11.11
N VAL A 175 25.45 -22.38 -11.93
CA VAL A 175 24.01 -22.24 -11.65
C VAL A 175 23.44 -23.63 -11.36
N SER A 176 22.68 -23.76 -10.27
CA SER A 176 22.17 -25.06 -9.78
C SER A 176 20.65 -25.07 -9.67
N GLY A 177 19.97 -24.52 -10.68
CA GLY A 177 18.52 -24.33 -10.69
C GLY A 177 17.74 -25.62 -10.39
N ALA A 178 16.87 -25.58 -9.38
CA ALA A 178 16.09 -26.74 -8.95
C ALA A 178 14.58 -26.48 -8.92
N VAL A 179 13.79 -27.51 -9.22
CA VAL A 179 12.32 -27.46 -9.04
C VAL A 179 11.96 -27.73 -7.57
N ASN A 180 10.93 -27.05 -7.06
CA ASN A 180 10.28 -27.42 -5.80
C ASN A 180 9.05 -28.29 -6.08
N PHE A 181 8.67 -29.15 -5.13
CA PHE A 181 7.53 -30.05 -5.27
C PHE A 181 6.47 -29.85 -4.18
N ASP A 182 5.31 -29.32 -4.56
CA ASP A 182 4.11 -29.32 -3.70
C ASP A 182 3.38 -30.65 -3.88
N ARG A 183 3.49 -31.54 -2.88
CA ARG A 183 2.81 -32.84 -2.82
C ARG A 183 2.99 -33.69 -4.09
N GLY A 184 4.19 -33.62 -4.68
CA GLY A 184 4.58 -34.36 -5.89
C GLY A 184 4.32 -33.64 -7.21
N PHE A 185 3.79 -32.42 -7.19
CA PHE A 185 3.60 -31.58 -8.38
C PHE A 185 4.64 -30.47 -8.42
N VAL A 186 5.09 -30.10 -9.62
CA VAL A 186 6.04 -29.00 -9.79
C VAL A 186 5.41 -27.70 -9.33
N GLY A 187 6.05 -27.07 -8.34
CA GLY A 187 5.67 -25.78 -7.81
C GLY A 187 5.92 -24.64 -8.78
N ARG A 188 5.05 -23.61 -8.76
CA ARG A 188 5.10 -22.47 -9.70
C ARG A 188 4.91 -21.13 -9.03
N PHE A 189 4.08 -21.08 -7.99
CA PHE A 189 3.65 -19.85 -7.33
C PHE A 189 4.28 -19.68 -5.95
N GLY A 190 4.36 -18.43 -5.50
CA GLY A 190 5.09 -18.04 -4.30
C GLY A 190 6.59 -17.82 -4.54
N ARG A 191 7.27 -17.30 -3.51
CA ARG A 191 8.70 -16.94 -3.57
C ARG A 191 9.63 -18.14 -3.54
N LYS A 192 9.15 -19.30 -3.09
CA LYS A 192 9.90 -20.57 -3.06
C LYS A 192 9.21 -21.64 -3.91
N ALA A 193 8.41 -21.24 -4.88
CA ALA A 193 7.60 -22.14 -5.71
C ALA A 193 6.76 -23.12 -4.87
N GLN A 194 6.25 -22.70 -3.71
CA GLN A 194 5.63 -23.59 -2.74
C GLN A 194 4.17 -23.96 -3.05
N GLN A 195 3.61 -23.46 -4.14
CA GLN A 195 2.26 -23.78 -4.60
C GLN A 195 2.29 -24.21 -6.07
N ALA A 196 1.70 -25.37 -6.36
CA ALA A 196 1.64 -25.89 -7.73
C ALA A 196 0.50 -25.25 -8.57
N SER A 197 -0.59 -24.82 -7.93
CA SER A 197 -1.78 -24.29 -8.60
C SER A 197 -2.07 -22.82 -8.26
N LEU A 198 -2.68 -22.11 -9.22
CA LEU A 198 -3.09 -20.72 -9.05
C LEU A 198 -4.22 -20.59 -8.02
N GLN A 199 -5.19 -21.51 -8.05
CA GLN A 199 -6.26 -21.53 -7.05
C GLN A 199 -5.73 -21.70 -5.63
N GLY A 200 -4.77 -22.62 -5.43
CA GLY A 200 -4.12 -22.78 -4.14
C GLY A 200 -3.43 -21.51 -3.64
N PHE A 201 -2.72 -20.82 -4.54
CA PHE A 201 -2.04 -19.57 -4.23
C PHE A 201 -3.01 -18.44 -3.85
N VAL A 202 -4.12 -18.26 -4.59
CA VAL A 202 -5.14 -17.23 -4.31
C VAL A 202 -5.87 -17.53 -3.00
N ARG A 203 -6.27 -18.79 -2.76
CA ARG A 203 -6.97 -19.17 -1.53
C ARG A 203 -6.08 -19.04 -0.29
N LEU A 204 -4.78 -19.36 -0.39
CA LEU A 204 -3.83 -19.12 0.70
C LEU A 204 -3.70 -17.63 1.02
N ALA A 205 -3.66 -16.77 -0.01
CA ALA A 205 -3.62 -15.33 0.19
C ALA A 205 -4.89 -14.79 0.88
N LEU A 206 -6.08 -15.28 0.51
CA LEU A 206 -7.34 -14.93 1.18
C LEU A 206 -7.29 -15.28 2.67
N SER A 207 -6.92 -16.53 2.99
CA SER A 207 -6.88 -17.01 4.38
C SER A 207 -5.79 -16.35 5.22
N ASP A 208 -4.58 -16.18 4.67
CA ASP A 208 -3.46 -15.66 5.45
C ASP A 208 -3.47 -14.13 5.54
N HIS A 209 -3.83 -13.41 4.47
CA HIS A 209 -3.72 -11.95 4.46
C HIS A 209 -4.99 -11.21 4.89
N LEU A 210 -6.17 -11.76 4.57
CA LEU A 210 -7.47 -11.16 4.88
C LEU A 210 -8.19 -11.92 6.01
N GLY A 211 -7.82 -13.17 6.27
CA GLY A 211 -8.51 -14.05 7.23
C GLY A 211 -9.66 -14.85 6.61
N LEU A 212 -10.12 -14.49 5.41
CA LEU A 212 -11.28 -15.07 4.75
C LEU A 212 -11.10 -16.56 4.38
N THR A 213 -12.17 -17.33 4.58
CA THR A 213 -12.29 -18.73 4.18
C THR A 213 -13.00 -18.85 2.83
N SER A 214 -12.68 -19.93 2.10
CA SER A 214 -13.24 -20.20 0.77
C SER A 214 -13.16 -21.68 0.43
N ASP A 215 -14.21 -22.21 -0.19
CA ASP A 215 -14.21 -23.57 -0.73
C ASP A 215 -13.52 -23.65 -2.10
N PRO A 216 -12.86 -24.79 -2.44
CA PRO A 216 -12.30 -24.98 -3.76
C PRO A 216 -13.40 -25.00 -4.83
N VAL A 217 -13.12 -24.42 -6.00
CA VAL A 217 -14.03 -24.48 -7.15
C VAL A 217 -13.43 -25.36 -8.26
N ASP A 218 -14.32 -26.03 -8.98
CA ASP A 218 -14.01 -26.73 -10.23
C ASP A 218 -14.59 -25.91 -11.39
N ASP A 219 -13.76 -25.00 -11.92
CA ASP A 219 -14.12 -24.10 -13.00
C ASP A 219 -13.44 -24.58 -14.28
N GLY A 220 -14.12 -25.45 -15.04
CA GLY A 220 -13.58 -26.08 -16.25
C GLY A 220 -13.16 -25.13 -17.39
N ASP A 221 -13.42 -23.83 -17.23
CA ASP A 221 -12.98 -22.78 -18.16
C ASP A 221 -11.65 -22.11 -17.75
N LEU A 222 -11.12 -22.39 -16.56
CA LEU A 222 -9.88 -21.83 -16.03
C LEU A 222 -8.83 -22.94 -15.80
N PRO A 223 -7.54 -22.61 -15.68
CA PRO A 223 -6.52 -23.58 -15.30
C PRO A 223 -6.90 -24.27 -13.99
N GLY A 224 -7.27 -25.54 -14.10
CA GLY A 224 -7.80 -26.33 -12.98
C GLY A 224 -6.76 -26.61 -11.90
N ASP A 225 -7.26 -27.07 -10.76
CA ASP A 225 -6.43 -27.47 -9.63
C ASP A 225 -6.11 -28.97 -9.74
N GLU A 226 -4.89 -29.33 -10.19
CA GLU A 226 -4.48 -30.74 -10.23
C GLU A 226 -4.59 -31.41 -8.84
N ARG A 227 -4.48 -30.62 -7.75
CA ARG A 227 -4.95 -30.94 -6.39
C ARG A 227 -5.20 -29.71 -5.51
N PRO A 228 -6.40 -29.57 -4.89
CA PRO A 228 -6.72 -28.48 -3.96
C PRO A 228 -5.63 -28.23 -2.92
N ALA A 229 -5.22 -26.97 -2.75
CA ALA A 229 -4.31 -26.60 -1.67
C ALA A 229 -4.90 -26.90 -0.30
N GLN A 230 -4.02 -27.20 0.67
CA GLN A 230 -4.38 -27.30 2.08
C GLN A 230 -4.52 -25.89 2.65
N VAL A 231 -5.70 -25.30 2.47
CA VAL A 231 -6.07 -23.99 3.04
C VAL A 231 -7.06 -24.23 4.18
N ARG A 232 -7.07 -23.33 5.17
CA ARG A 232 -8.10 -23.33 6.21
C ARG A 232 -9.48 -23.24 5.56
N LEU A 233 -10.37 -24.15 5.95
CA LEU A 233 -11.75 -24.22 5.47
C LEU A 233 -12.75 -23.56 6.43
N GLY A 234 -12.27 -23.17 7.60
CA GLY A 234 -13.05 -22.46 8.61
C GLY A 234 -12.12 -21.68 9.53
N ASP A 235 -12.67 -20.70 10.24
CA ASP A 235 -11.96 -19.93 11.25
C ASP A 235 -12.73 -19.80 12.57
N GLU A 236 -12.26 -18.91 13.46
CA GLU A 236 -12.84 -18.69 14.79
C GLU A 236 -13.45 -17.29 14.90
N ASP A 237 -14.15 -16.84 13.86
CA ASP A 237 -14.95 -15.62 13.90
C ASP A 237 -16.47 -15.89 14.11
N ALA A 238 -17.28 -14.84 14.02
CA ALA A 238 -18.74 -14.92 14.24
C ALA A 238 -19.54 -15.01 12.93
N VAL A 239 -18.87 -15.00 11.78
CA VAL A 239 -19.41 -15.09 10.43
C VAL A 239 -19.44 -16.58 10.03
N ALA A 240 -20.30 -16.93 9.08
CA ALA A 240 -20.48 -18.32 8.68
C ALA A 240 -19.55 -18.67 7.52
N ASP A 241 -18.74 -19.71 7.71
CA ASP A 241 -17.85 -20.22 6.67
C ASP A 241 -18.61 -20.91 5.51
N PRO A 242 -18.13 -20.82 4.25
CA PRO A 242 -17.10 -19.89 3.82
C PRO A 242 -17.63 -18.46 3.65
N GLU A 243 -16.85 -17.45 4.05
CA GLU A 243 -17.27 -16.05 3.90
C GLU A 243 -17.20 -15.59 2.43
N LEU A 244 -16.32 -16.19 1.63
CA LEU A 244 -16.24 -15.94 0.20
C LEU A 244 -17.03 -16.98 -0.62
N PRO A 245 -18.10 -16.58 -1.32
CA PRO A 245 -18.87 -17.48 -2.18
C PRO A 245 -18.05 -18.07 -3.34
N ALA A 246 -18.40 -19.27 -3.78
CA ALA A 246 -17.73 -19.97 -4.88
C ALA A 246 -17.69 -19.15 -6.18
N GLU A 247 -18.77 -18.42 -6.50
CA GLU A 247 -18.82 -17.57 -7.68
C GLU A 247 -17.90 -16.34 -7.60
N ASP A 248 -17.64 -15.84 -6.39
CA ASP A 248 -16.71 -14.74 -6.16
C ASP A 248 -15.26 -15.25 -6.24
N LEU A 249 -14.99 -16.43 -5.69
CA LEU A 249 -13.69 -17.08 -5.88
C LEU A 249 -13.42 -17.36 -7.38
N SER A 250 -14.38 -17.91 -8.13
CA SER A 250 -14.26 -18.13 -9.58
C SER A 250 -13.95 -16.81 -10.32
N ALA A 251 -14.59 -15.70 -9.94
CA ALA A 251 -14.32 -14.40 -10.53
C ALA A 251 -12.90 -13.87 -10.21
N LEU A 252 -12.44 -14.02 -8.96
CA LEU A 252 -11.06 -13.68 -8.57
C LEU A 252 -10.02 -14.53 -9.33
N LEU A 253 -10.29 -15.83 -9.51
CA LEU A 253 -9.44 -16.72 -10.31
C LEU A 253 -9.45 -16.32 -11.78
N ALA A 254 -10.59 -15.92 -12.34
CA ALA A 254 -10.66 -15.40 -13.70
C ALA A 254 -9.83 -14.12 -13.85
N PHE A 255 -9.88 -13.20 -12.87
CA PHE A 255 -9.02 -12.02 -12.86
C PHE A 255 -7.53 -12.41 -12.87
N ALA A 256 -7.10 -13.23 -11.93
CA ALA A 256 -5.69 -13.64 -11.81
C ALA A 256 -5.19 -14.44 -13.03
N ALA A 257 -6.01 -15.35 -13.56
CA ALA A 257 -5.64 -16.21 -14.69
C ALA A 257 -5.60 -15.43 -16.01
N LEU A 258 -6.50 -14.47 -16.21
CA LEU A 258 -6.62 -13.75 -17.47
C LEU A 258 -5.85 -12.43 -17.47
N LEU A 259 -5.36 -11.91 -16.35
CA LEU A 259 -4.55 -10.69 -16.33
C LEU A 259 -3.28 -10.87 -17.17
N ALA A 260 -3.20 -10.17 -18.30
CA ALA A 260 -2.11 -10.35 -19.23
C ALA A 260 -0.82 -9.65 -18.76
N PRO A 261 0.36 -10.15 -19.15
CA PRO A 261 1.60 -9.41 -18.98
C PRO A 261 1.65 -8.14 -19.85
N PRO A 262 2.37 -7.09 -19.39
CA PRO A 262 2.68 -5.94 -20.22
C PRO A 262 3.41 -6.37 -21.49
N ARG A 263 3.00 -5.82 -22.64
CA ARG A 263 3.71 -6.01 -23.91
C ARG A 263 5.05 -5.29 -23.85
N PRO A 264 6.21 -5.94 -24.02
CA PRO A 264 7.49 -5.25 -24.07
C PRO A 264 7.55 -4.18 -25.17
N ALA A 265 8.24 -3.07 -24.90
CA ALA A 265 8.51 -2.07 -25.92
C ALA A 265 9.44 -2.64 -27.01
N PRO A 266 9.28 -2.22 -28.27
CA PRO A 266 10.19 -2.62 -29.34
C PRO A 266 11.64 -2.29 -28.98
N LEU A 267 12.56 -3.24 -29.16
CA LEU A 267 13.97 -3.01 -28.88
C LEU A 267 14.53 -1.98 -29.87
N ASP A 268 14.97 -0.84 -29.37
CA ASP A 268 15.78 0.11 -30.15
C ASP A 268 17.25 -0.33 -30.23
N ALA A 269 18.13 0.54 -30.73
CA ALA A 269 19.54 0.19 -30.90
C ALA A 269 20.26 -0.08 -29.56
N GLU A 270 19.91 0.66 -28.52
CA GLU A 270 20.49 0.55 -27.19
C GLU A 270 19.93 -0.68 -26.46
N ALA A 271 18.61 -0.90 -26.49
CA ALA A 271 17.98 -2.06 -25.89
C ALA A 271 18.45 -3.38 -26.54
N ARG A 272 18.78 -3.38 -27.84
CA ARG A 272 19.43 -4.53 -28.50
C ARG A 272 20.84 -4.80 -27.98
N VAL A 273 21.59 -3.76 -27.60
CA VAL A 273 22.89 -3.95 -26.92
C VAL A 273 22.66 -4.53 -25.54
N GLY A 274 21.71 -3.98 -24.79
CA GLY A 274 21.30 -4.48 -23.47
C GLY A 274 20.89 -5.95 -23.48
N PHE A 275 20.04 -6.37 -24.43
CA PHE A 275 19.63 -7.77 -24.57
C PHE A 275 20.81 -8.72 -24.86
N ARG A 276 21.79 -8.29 -25.66
CA ARG A 276 23.01 -9.08 -25.85
C ARG A 276 23.82 -9.18 -24.57
N LEU A 277 24.02 -8.06 -23.88
CA LEU A 277 24.73 -8.05 -22.59
C LEU A 277 24.06 -8.95 -21.57
N PHE A 278 22.73 -8.93 -21.49
CA PHE A 278 21.94 -9.80 -20.61
C PHE A 278 22.27 -11.28 -20.78
N GLN A 279 22.52 -11.73 -22.02
CA GLN A 279 22.96 -13.08 -22.32
C GLN A 279 24.46 -13.28 -22.05
N GLU A 280 25.31 -12.35 -22.51
CA GLU A 280 26.78 -12.44 -22.41
C GLU A 280 27.27 -12.44 -20.96
N ILE A 281 26.65 -11.66 -20.07
CA ILE A 281 26.99 -11.62 -18.64
C ILE A 281 26.25 -12.68 -17.82
N ARG A 282 25.51 -13.58 -18.50
CA ARG A 282 24.81 -14.74 -17.95
C ARG A 282 23.62 -14.43 -17.03
N CYS A 283 22.97 -13.26 -17.16
CA CYS A 283 21.66 -13.05 -16.53
C CYS A 283 20.63 -14.08 -17.03
N ALA A 284 20.72 -14.43 -18.33
CA ALA A 284 19.87 -15.42 -18.97
C ALA A 284 20.03 -16.86 -18.45
N GLY A 285 21.01 -17.14 -17.57
CA GLY A 285 21.18 -18.46 -16.95
C GLY A 285 19.99 -18.84 -16.05
N CYS A 286 19.48 -17.88 -15.27
CA CYS A 286 18.29 -18.06 -14.43
C CYS A 286 17.06 -17.32 -15.00
N HIS A 287 17.29 -16.18 -15.65
CA HIS A 287 16.23 -15.39 -16.29
C HIS A 287 16.08 -15.76 -17.77
N VAL A 288 15.78 -17.04 -18.05
CA VAL A 288 15.68 -17.55 -19.42
C VAL A 288 14.62 -16.78 -20.22
N PRO A 289 14.91 -16.32 -21.46
CA PRO A 289 14.01 -15.42 -22.19
C PRO A 289 12.58 -15.95 -22.37
N ALA A 290 12.41 -17.25 -22.59
CA ALA A 290 11.09 -17.87 -22.72
C ALA A 290 11.05 -19.32 -22.23
N LEU A 291 9.86 -19.75 -21.83
CA LEU A 291 9.52 -21.13 -21.50
C LEU A 291 8.53 -21.70 -22.52
N GLU A 292 8.70 -22.96 -22.91
CA GLU A 292 7.78 -23.61 -23.86
C GLU A 292 6.42 -23.90 -23.20
N GLY A 293 5.38 -23.23 -23.70
CA GLY A 293 4.00 -23.40 -23.24
C GLY A 293 3.07 -24.02 -24.30
N PRO A 294 1.83 -24.37 -23.93
CA PRO A 294 0.85 -24.93 -24.86
C PRO A 294 0.48 -24.01 -26.02
N ARG A 295 0.63 -22.70 -25.84
CA ARG A 295 0.35 -21.64 -26.82
C ARG A 295 1.59 -21.19 -27.60
N GLY A 296 2.74 -21.83 -27.36
CA GLY A 296 4.06 -21.41 -27.83
C GLY A 296 4.93 -20.82 -26.72
N PRO A 297 6.08 -20.21 -27.07
CA PRO A 297 7.01 -19.63 -26.11
C PRO A 297 6.38 -18.53 -25.26
N VAL A 298 6.48 -18.67 -23.94
CA VAL A 298 6.03 -17.70 -22.93
C VAL A 298 7.23 -16.88 -22.49
N PRO A 299 7.34 -15.59 -22.87
CA PRO A 299 8.55 -14.79 -22.68
C PRO A 299 8.65 -14.23 -21.26
N ALA A 300 8.71 -15.10 -20.25
CA ALA A 300 8.69 -14.73 -18.84
C ALA A 300 10.00 -14.13 -18.32
N TYR A 301 11.11 -14.34 -19.03
CA TYR A 301 12.46 -13.98 -18.55
C TYR A 301 12.73 -14.58 -17.16
N SER A 302 12.41 -15.86 -17.01
CA SER A 302 12.48 -16.63 -15.77
C SER A 302 12.33 -18.11 -16.11
N ASP A 303 13.12 -18.95 -15.45
CA ASP A 303 12.99 -20.41 -15.51
C ASP A 303 12.00 -20.98 -14.48
N LEU A 304 11.52 -20.14 -13.55
CA LEU A 304 10.68 -20.49 -12.40
C LEU A 304 11.35 -21.48 -11.43
N LEU A 305 12.67 -21.65 -11.49
CA LEU A 305 13.43 -22.53 -10.63
C LEU A 305 13.91 -21.81 -9.37
N LEU A 306 14.25 -22.59 -8.35
CA LEU A 306 14.92 -22.16 -7.14
C LEU A 306 16.41 -21.99 -7.41
N HIS A 307 16.98 -20.87 -6.94
CA HIS A 307 18.41 -20.58 -7.01
C HIS A 307 18.91 -20.06 -5.67
N ASP A 308 20.12 -20.46 -5.28
CA ASP A 308 20.82 -19.91 -4.12
C ASP A 308 21.28 -18.47 -4.42
N LEU A 309 20.70 -17.50 -3.70
CA LEU A 309 21.02 -16.07 -3.83
C LEU A 309 22.03 -15.56 -2.81
N GLY A 310 22.67 -16.46 -2.05
CA GLY A 310 23.69 -16.13 -1.06
C GLY A 310 23.14 -15.77 0.31
N ASP A 311 24.05 -15.63 1.28
CA ASP A 311 23.71 -15.33 2.67
C ASP A 311 23.08 -13.93 2.84
N GLU A 312 23.46 -12.96 2.01
CA GLU A 312 22.94 -11.58 2.07
C GLU A 312 21.45 -11.50 1.68
N LEU A 313 20.99 -12.38 0.78
CA LEU A 313 19.60 -12.49 0.35
C LEU A 313 18.89 -13.70 0.95
N ALA A 314 19.52 -14.37 1.92
CA ALA A 314 18.88 -15.46 2.64
C ALA A 314 17.69 -14.92 3.43
N ASP A 315 16.54 -15.55 3.23
CA ASP A 315 15.28 -15.08 3.76
C ASP A 315 14.88 -15.79 5.07
N GLY A 316 15.74 -16.71 5.52
CA GLY A 316 15.61 -17.51 6.75
C GLY A 316 14.54 -18.60 6.69
N VAL A 317 13.87 -18.75 5.55
CA VAL A 317 12.67 -19.58 5.41
C VAL A 317 13.00 -20.85 4.63
N THR A 318 12.64 -22.00 5.18
CA THR A 318 12.64 -23.28 4.45
C THR A 318 11.20 -23.70 4.23
N VAL A 319 10.83 -24.07 3.01
CA VAL A 319 9.48 -24.52 2.67
C VAL A 319 9.58 -25.66 1.67
N LEU A 320 8.98 -26.80 2.01
CA LEU A 320 9.14 -28.04 1.25
C LEU A 320 10.65 -28.34 1.13
N ASP A 321 11.19 -28.47 -0.08
CA ASP A 321 12.62 -28.73 -0.31
C ASP A 321 13.46 -27.44 -0.39
N ALA A 322 12.83 -26.27 -0.55
CA ALA A 322 13.51 -24.99 -0.70
C ALA A 322 14.17 -24.54 0.61
N GLN A 323 15.45 -24.22 0.57
CA GLN A 323 16.27 -23.76 1.70
C GLN A 323 16.19 -22.24 1.89
N ALA A 324 16.76 -21.75 3.01
CA ALA A 324 16.75 -20.34 3.38
C ALA A 324 17.40 -19.39 2.36
N ARG A 325 18.37 -19.88 1.57
CA ARG A 325 19.07 -19.09 0.54
C ARG A 325 18.41 -19.18 -0.83
N GLU A 326 17.46 -20.09 -0.99
CA GLU A 326 16.88 -20.42 -2.27
C GLU A 326 15.60 -19.64 -2.51
N LEU A 327 15.52 -18.96 -3.65
CA LEU A 327 14.33 -18.25 -4.09
C LEU A 327 14.04 -18.55 -5.55
N ARG A 328 12.75 -18.57 -5.88
CA ARG A 328 12.27 -18.71 -7.23
C ARG A 328 12.64 -17.47 -8.04
N THR A 329 13.19 -17.65 -9.24
CA THR A 329 13.34 -16.53 -10.19
C THR A 329 11.97 -15.93 -10.49
N ALA A 330 11.81 -14.62 -10.25
CA ALA A 330 10.57 -13.92 -10.58
C ALA A 330 10.52 -13.63 -12.09
N PRO A 331 9.36 -13.72 -12.76
CA PRO A 331 9.20 -13.22 -14.12
C PRO A 331 9.54 -11.74 -14.18
N LEU A 332 10.24 -11.30 -15.22
CA LEU A 332 10.62 -9.88 -15.37
C LEU A 332 9.57 -9.04 -16.10
N TRP A 333 8.37 -9.59 -16.32
CA TRP A 333 7.23 -8.85 -16.84
C TRP A 333 6.93 -7.63 -15.97
N GLY A 334 7.03 -6.44 -16.56
CA GLY A 334 6.78 -5.20 -15.83
C GLY A 334 7.87 -4.80 -14.85
N VAL A 335 9.08 -5.38 -14.90
CA VAL A 335 10.16 -5.06 -13.94
C VAL A 335 10.51 -3.56 -13.92
N GLY A 336 10.35 -2.85 -15.04
CA GLY A 336 10.54 -1.39 -15.08
C GLY A 336 9.43 -0.54 -14.43
N LEU A 337 8.32 -1.13 -13.98
CA LEU A 337 7.08 -0.39 -13.70
C LEU A 337 6.80 -0.06 -12.23
N GLY A 338 7.40 -0.78 -11.27
CA GLY A 338 6.90 -0.70 -9.90
C GLY A 338 7.80 -1.31 -8.85
N GLY A 339 8.94 -0.68 -8.60
CA GLY A 339 9.73 -0.95 -7.40
C GLY A 339 8.94 -0.71 -6.10
N PRO A 340 9.52 -1.07 -4.94
CA PRO A 340 10.86 -1.65 -4.78
C PRO A 340 10.97 -3.12 -5.19
N TYR A 341 12.22 -3.60 -5.25
CA TYR A 341 12.67 -4.85 -5.85
C TYR A 341 13.24 -5.84 -4.83
N LEU A 342 13.48 -7.07 -5.31
CA LEU A 342 13.83 -8.26 -4.53
C LEU A 342 12.67 -8.77 -3.66
N HIS A 343 12.89 -9.91 -3.00
CA HIS A 343 11.85 -10.62 -2.25
C HIS A 343 11.41 -9.90 -0.97
N ASP A 344 12.20 -8.95 -0.49
CA ASP A 344 12.01 -8.18 0.75
C ASP A 344 11.96 -6.67 0.51
N GLY A 345 11.95 -6.25 -0.76
CA GLY A 345 11.84 -4.84 -1.14
C GLY A 345 13.08 -4.01 -0.84
N ARG A 346 14.24 -4.55 -0.45
CA ARG A 346 15.38 -3.71 0.01
C ARG A 346 15.97 -2.80 -1.08
N ALA A 347 15.79 -3.14 -2.35
CA ALA A 347 16.35 -2.40 -3.48
C ALA A 347 15.31 -1.42 -4.05
N ASP A 348 15.65 -0.14 -4.14
CA ASP A 348 14.72 0.88 -4.66
C ASP A 348 14.72 0.92 -6.20
N THR A 349 15.85 0.62 -6.83
CA THR A 349 16.00 0.58 -8.30
C THR A 349 16.34 -0.82 -8.83
N VAL A 350 16.12 -1.03 -10.13
CA VAL A 350 16.55 -2.27 -10.81
C VAL A 350 18.07 -2.42 -10.73
N GLU A 351 18.82 -1.32 -10.80
CA GLU A 351 20.27 -1.32 -10.66
C GLU A 351 20.69 -1.80 -9.26
N ASP A 352 20.09 -1.26 -8.19
CA ASP A 352 20.33 -1.71 -6.82
C ASP A 352 20.01 -3.20 -6.67
N ALA A 353 18.93 -3.66 -7.30
CA ALA A 353 18.55 -5.07 -7.28
C ALA A 353 19.62 -5.94 -7.95
N VAL A 354 20.11 -5.57 -9.14
CA VAL A 354 21.20 -6.29 -9.83
C VAL A 354 22.46 -6.33 -8.96
N LEU A 355 22.83 -5.22 -8.33
CA LEU A 355 24.00 -5.11 -7.46
C LEU A 355 23.86 -5.83 -6.10
N ALA A 356 22.64 -6.19 -5.71
CA ALA A 356 22.37 -6.95 -4.50
C ALA A 356 22.39 -8.49 -4.71
N HIS A 357 22.42 -8.98 -5.95
CA HIS A 357 22.44 -10.43 -6.21
C HIS A 357 23.71 -11.11 -5.68
N GLY A 358 23.54 -12.22 -4.95
CA GLY A 358 24.62 -13.07 -4.44
C GLY A 358 24.50 -14.51 -4.93
N GLY A 359 25.22 -15.43 -4.26
CA GLY A 359 25.14 -16.87 -4.54
C GLY A 359 25.48 -17.21 -6.00
N GLU A 360 24.62 -17.97 -6.66
CA GLU A 360 24.74 -18.38 -8.07
C GLU A 360 24.81 -17.17 -9.01
N ALA A 361 24.13 -16.07 -8.66
CA ALA A 361 24.10 -14.85 -9.46
C ALA A 361 25.31 -13.91 -9.23
N LEU A 362 26.24 -14.26 -8.32
CA LEU A 362 27.41 -13.43 -7.99
C LEU A 362 28.26 -13.11 -9.22
N GLY A 363 28.45 -14.09 -10.11
CA GLY A 363 29.24 -13.91 -11.34
C GLY A 363 28.60 -12.88 -12.28
N ALA A 364 27.29 -12.97 -12.49
CA ALA A 364 26.54 -12.02 -13.31
C ALA A 364 26.54 -10.61 -12.70
N ARG A 365 26.38 -10.50 -11.38
CA ARG A 365 26.52 -9.22 -10.65
C ARG A 365 27.89 -8.58 -10.89
N GLN A 366 28.97 -9.34 -10.69
CA GLN A 366 30.33 -8.81 -10.84
C GLN A 366 30.61 -8.39 -12.28
N ALA A 367 30.11 -9.14 -13.26
CA ALA A 367 30.20 -8.78 -14.67
C ALA A 367 29.46 -7.46 -14.95
N PHE A 368 28.23 -7.28 -14.43
CA PHE A 368 27.50 -6.01 -14.55
C PHE A 368 28.26 -4.84 -13.92
N ALA A 369 28.77 -5.00 -12.69
CA ALA A 369 29.53 -3.96 -12.00
C ALA A 369 30.83 -3.57 -12.73
N ALA A 370 31.41 -4.48 -13.51
CA ALA A 370 32.60 -4.24 -14.32
C ALA A 370 32.31 -3.59 -15.68
N LEU A 371 31.05 -3.53 -16.12
CA LEU A 371 30.67 -2.87 -17.36
C LEU A 371 30.91 -1.35 -17.28
N PRO A 372 31.36 -0.69 -18.37
CA PRO A 372 31.32 0.76 -18.47
C PRO A 372 29.90 1.31 -18.25
N PRO A 373 29.74 2.54 -17.72
CA PRO A 373 28.41 3.10 -17.42
C PRO A 373 27.43 3.10 -18.60
N ALA A 374 27.92 3.31 -19.83
CA ALA A 374 27.08 3.25 -21.03
C ALA A 374 26.53 1.84 -21.32
N LEU A 375 27.27 0.79 -20.97
CA LEU A 375 26.82 -0.60 -21.12
C LEU A 375 25.87 -1.01 -19.98
N GLN A 376 26.10 -0.51 -18.77
CA GLN A 376 25.14 -0.67 -17.66
C GLN A 376 23.80 -0.02 -18.01
N ALA A 377 23.82 1.22 -18.50
CA ALA A 377 22.64 1.93 -18.98
C ALA A 377 21.91 1.16 -20.09
N ALA A 378 22.64 0.60 -21.07
CA ALA A 378 22.04 -0.20 -22.13
C ALA A 378 21.31 -1.46 -21.60
N LEU A 379 21.89 -2.16 -20.62
CA LEU A 379 21.24 -3.30 -19.97
C LEU A 379 19.98 -2.87 -19.19
N LEU A 380 20.08 -1.81 -18.39
CA LEU A 380 18.95 -1.27 -17.64
C LEU A 380 17.83 -0.77 -18.57
N HIS A 381 18.19 -0.16 -19.71
CA HIS A 381 17.24 0.25 -20.75
C HIS A 381 16.50 -0.95 -21.34
N PHE A 382 17.21 -2.06 -21.63
CA PHE A 382 16.56 -3.30 -22.03
C PHE A 382 15.57 -3.83 -20.98
N LEU A 383 15.97 -3.88 -19.70
CA LEU A 383 15.05 -4.31 -18.63
C LEU A 383 13.83 -3.38 -18.52
N GLY A 384 14.02 -2.08 -18.75
CA GLY A 384 12.95 -1.10 -18.84
C GLY A 384 11.95 -1.39 -19.96
N THR A 385 12.38 -1.94 -21.11
CA THR A 385 11.44 -2.28 -22.19
C THR A 385 10.44 -3.35 -21.80
N LEU A 386 10.75 -4.21 -20.83
CA LEU A 386 9.84 -5.23 -20.32
C LEU A 386 8.63 -4.65 -19.55
N GLY A 387 8.64 -3.34 -19.28
CA GLY A 387 7.50 -2.56 -18.80
C GLY A 387 6.55 -2.06 -19.90
N GLY A 388 6.87 -2.30 -21.16
CA GLY A 388 6.02 -1.90 -22.29
C GLY A 388 6.10 -0.44 -22.71
N GLY A 389 7.23 0.21 -22.41
CA GLY A 389 7.50 1.59 -22.83
C GLY A 389 6.87 2.64 -21.90
N GLU A 390 6.11 2.19 -20.90
CA GLU A 390 5.71 3.01 -19.77
C GLU A 390 6.94 3.35 -18.91
N ALA A 391 7.05 4.61 -18.50
CA ALA A 391 8.08 5.03 -17.56
C ALA A 391 7.78 4.48 -16.16
N ALA A 392 8.84 4.18 -15.40
CA ALA A 392 8.72 3.89 -13.97
C ALA A 392 7.92 5.00 -13.27
N ARG A 393 6.99 4.60 -12.39
CA ARG A 393 6.16 5.54 -11.63
C ARG A 393 6.65 5.62 -10.20
N GLU A 394 6.94 6.83 -9.75
CA GLU A 394 7.23 7.12 -8.34
C GLU A 394 5.96 7.10 -7.47
N GLY A 395 4.77 6.89 -8.04
CA GLY A 395 3.49 6.78 -7.33
C GLY A 395 2.45 6.04 -8.17
N LEU A 396 1.15 6.27 -7.92
CA LEU A 396 0.08 5.69 -8.75
C LEU A 396 -0.30 6.58 -9.93
N LEU A 397 -0.12 7.89 -9.80
CA LEU A 397 -0.40 8.83 -10.87
C LEU A 397 0.71 8.80 -11.93
N PRO A 398 0.36 8.81 -13.22
CA PRO A 398 1.35 9.04 -14.26
C PRO A 398 1.91 10.47 -14.17
N PRO A 399 3.16 10.70 -14.59
CA PRO A 399 3.73 12.04 -14.69
C PRO A 399 2.82 12.99 -15.50
N GLY A 400 2.51 14.15 -14.92
CA GLY A 400 1.62 15.13 -15.57
C GLY A 400 0.14 14.76 -15.58
N ALA A 401 -0.30 13.81 -14.74
CA ALA A 401 -1.72 13.48 -14.59
C ALA A 401 -2.58 14.74 -14.40
N PRO A 402 -3.69 14.90 -15.16
CA PRO A 402 -4.50 16.12 -15.12
C PRO A 402 -5.07 16.34 -13.72
N VAL A 403 -5.08 17.59 -13.28
CA VAL A 403 -5.72 18.00 -12.02
C VAL A 403 -7.24 17.95 -12.22
N PRO A 404 -8.00 17.32 -11.31
CA PRO A 404 -9.46 17.34 -11.39
C PRO A 404 -10.01 18.77 -11.37
N PRO A 405 -11.16 19.03 -12.04
CA PRO A 405 -11.78 20.35 -12.03
C PRO A 405 -12.08 20.85 -10.60
N PRO A 406 -12.25 22.18 -10.40
CA PRO A 406 -12.65 22.69 -9.10
C PRO A 406 -13.93 22.04 -8.57
N LEU A 407 -13.97 21.77 -7.26
CA LEU A 407 -15.03 21.07 -6.54
C LEU A 407 -15.26 19.61 -6.95
N ALA A 408 -14.57 19.07 -7.96
CA ALA A 408 -14.59 17.64 -8.22
C ALA A 408 -13.79 16.89 -7.11
N PRO A 409 -14.08 15.60 -6.86
CA PRO A 409 -13.26 14.79 -5.95
C PRO A 409 -11.77 14.88 -6.29
N GLY A 410 -10.94 15.20 -5.29
CA GLY A 410 -9.49 15.37 -5.45
C GLY A 410 -9.06 16.67 -6.16
N GLY A 411 -10.02 17.53 -6.50
CA GLY A 411 -9.82 18.83 -7.14
C GLY A 411 -9.70 19.98 -6.14
N PRO A 412 -9.32 21.18 -6.62
CA PRO A 412 -9.21 22.35 -5.77
C PRO A 412 -10.59 22.93 -5.42
N LEU A 413 -10.69 23.65 -4.29
CA LEU A 413 -11.92 24.30 -3.80
C LEU A 413 -12.47 25.35 -4.78
N ARG A 414 -11.58 25.95 -5.58
CA ARG A 414 -11.91 27.03 -6.51
C ARG A 414 -10.96 27.01 -7.71
N PRO A 415 -11.31 27.67 -8.82
CA PRO A 415 -10.36 27.90 -9.90
C PRO A 415 -9.07 28.53 -9.38
N LEU A 416 -7.92 28.00 -9.83
CA LEU A 416 -6.59 28.46 -9.45
C LEU A 416 -5.97 29.25 -10.61
N ASP A 417 -5.22 30.31 -10.30
CA ASP A 417 -4.34 30.94 -11.27
C ASP A 417 -3.16 30.01 -11.63
N GLU A 418 -2.41 30.35 -12.66
CA GLU A 418 -1.32 29.52 -13.20
C GLU A 418 -0.27 29.15 -12.13
N VAL A 419 0.12 30.11 -11.29
CA VAL A 419 1.14 29.91 -10.25
C VAL A 419 0.62 28.96 -9.16
N THR A 420 -0.61 29.18 -8.71
CA THR A 420 -1.23 28.36 -7.67
C THR A 420 -1.58 26.97 -8.21
N ALA A 421 -1.97 26.85 -9.48
CA ALA A 421 -2.22 25.58 -10.14
C ALA A 421 -0.93 24.74 -10.26
N ALA A 422 0.19 25.37 -10.63
CA ALA A 422 1.50 24.71 -10.66
C ALA A 422 1.91 24.22 -9.26
N ARG A 423 1.67 25.04 -8.23
CA ARG A 423 1.93 24.67 -6.83
C ARG A 423 1.07 23.49 -6.37
N PHE A 424 -0.23 23.53 -6.68
CA PHE A 424 -1.17 22.44 -6.40
C PHE A 424 -0.74 21.13 -7.08
N ALA A 425 -0.31 21.20 -8.34
CA ALA A 425 0.14 20.03 -9.09
C ALA A 425 1.41 19.41 -8.48
N ARG A 426 2.39 20.23 -8.04
CA ARG A 426 3.59 19.73 -7.35
C ARG A 426 3.26 19.10 -6.00
N GLY A 427 2.43 19.76 -5.18
CA GLY A 427 1.98 19.20 -3.90
C GLY A 427 1.21 17.89 -4.08
N ARG A 428 0.32 17.81 -5.09
CA ARG A 428 -0.40 16.57 -5.45
C ARG A 428 0.56 15.45 -5.86
N ALA A 429 1.60 15.76 -6.64
CA ALA A 429 2.61 14.78 -7.02
C ALA A 429 3.40 14.28 -5.81
N LEU A 430 3.81 15.17 -4.90
CA LEU A 430 4.47 14.80 -3.64
C LEU A 430 3.57 13.93 -2.75
N PHE A 431 2.26 14.21 -2.72
CA PHE A 431 1.29 13.44 -1.94
C PHE A 431 1.13 11.99 -2.46
N ASP A 432 1.20 11.81 -3.78
CA ASP A 432 1.11 10.51 -4.46
C ASP A 432 2.41 9.70 -4.45
N ARG A 433 3.55 10.38 -4.28
CA ARG A 433 4.90 9.81 -4.42
C ARG A 433 5.23 8.85 -3.27
N ASP A 434 5.63 7.64 -3.63
CA ASP A 434 6.30 6.68 -2.76
C ASP A 434 7.72 7.18 -2.46
N VAL A 435 8.06 7.28 -1.18
CA VAL A 435 9.38 7.66 -0.69
C VAL A 435 10.22 6.40 -0.53
N ALA A 436 11.34 6.36 -1.24
CA ALA A 436 12.28 5.25 -1.20
C ALA A 436 13.14 5.27 0.09
N LEU A 437 13.71 4.12 0.49
CA LEU A 437 14.62 4.05 1.65
C LEU A 437 15.88 4.88 1.41
N SER A 438 16.39 4.87 0.17
CA SER A 438 17.48 5.73 -0.30
C SER A 438 17.16 7.23 -0.31
N LYS A 439 15.90 7.60 -0.08
CA LYS A 439 15.41 8.98 0.02
C LYS A 439 14.96 9.36 1.44
N GLY A 440 15.30 8.53 2.42
CA GLY A 440 15.15 8.80 3.84
C GLY A 440 13.84 8.33 4.46
N LEU A 441 13.13 7.39 3.82
CA LEU A 441 11.96 6.77 4.44
C LEU A 441 12.37 5.99 5.70
N GLY A 442 11.79 6.32 6.84
CA GLY A 442 12.10 5.71 8.13
C GLY A 442 12.79 6.71 9.08
N PRO A 443 13.39 6.25 10.19
CA PRO A 443 13.78 4.86 10.50
C PRO A 443 12.62 3.90 10.78
N ALA A 444 11.46 4.39 11.21
CA ALA A 444 10.20 3.66 11.35
C ALA A 444 9.04 4.43 10.73
N PHE A 445 8.08 3.73 10.12
CA PHE A 445 7.00 4.34 9.34
C PHE A 445 5.75 3.45 9.26
N ASN A 446 4.61 4.07 8.98
CA ASN A 446 3.32 3.41 8.74
C ASN A 446 2.99 3.31 7.24
N ALA A 447 3.44 4.28 6.45
CA ALA A 447 3.31 4.30 5.00
C ALA A 447 4.59 4.81 4.33
N ASP A 448 4.69 4.68 3.01
CA ASP A 448 5.76 5.28 2.21
C ASP A 448 5.27 6.47 1.36
N SER A 449 3.99 6.83 1.45
CA SER A 449 3.40 8.00 0.79
C SER A 449 2.20 8.50 1.59
N CYS A 450 1.82 9.78 1.43
CA CYS A 450 0.58 10.29 2.04
C CYS A 450 -0.65 9.56 1.48
N ARG A 451 -0.64 9.26 0.18
CA ARG A 451 -1.68 8.48 -0.49
C ARG A 451 -1.86 7.09 0.12
N GLY A 452 -0.80 6.43 0.58
CA GLY A 452 -0.87 5.07 1.12
C GLY A 452 -1.93 4.94 2.22
N CYS A 453 -2.16 6.00 2.99
CA CYS A 453 -3.23 6.08 3.99
C CYS A 453 -4.46 6.87 3.48
N HIS A 454 -4.29 7.90 2.65
CA HIS A 454 -5.36 8.84 2.28
C HIS A 454 -5.79 8.73 0.80
N SER A 455 -6.51 7.66 0.46
CA SER A 455 -6.78 7.30 -0.96
C SER A 455 -8.24 7.05 -1.34
N ALA A 456 -9.16 6.82 -0.39
CA ALA A 456 -10.54 6.46 -0.72
C ALA A 456 -11.55 7.61 -0.46
N PRO A 457 -12.37 8.01 -1.46
CA PRO A 457 -12.51 7.43 -2.80
C PRO A 457 -11.49 7.95 -3.82
N VAL A 458 -10.74 9.00 -3.49
CA VAL A 458 -9.69 9.61 -4.31
C VAL A 458 -8.58 10.14 -3.39
N LEU A 459 -7.47 10.64 -3.96
CA LEU A 459 -6.38 11.26 -3.18
C LEU A 459 -6.88 12.31 -2.19
N GLY A 460 -6.45 12.18 -0.93
CA GLY A 460 -6.92 12.97 0.20
C GLY A 460 -8.14 12.36 0.91
N GLY A 461 -8.56 11.18 0.48
CA GLY A 461 -9.65 10.41 1.07
C GLY A 461 -9.35 9.83 2.45
N ALA A 462 -10.32 9.12 3.00
CA ALA A 462 -10.14 8.30 4.19
C ALA A 462 -9.33 7.04 3.84
N GLY A 463 -8.70 6.46 4.86
CA GLY A 463 -8.08 5.14 4.76
C GLY A 463 -9.02 4.03 5.22
N PRO A 464 -8.95 2.83 4.61
CA PRO A 464 -9.57 1.63 5.18
C PRO A 464 -8.93 1.26 6.54
N ASP A 465 -9.54 0.32 7.26
CA ASP A 465 -9.06 -0.20 8.54
C ASP A 465 -7.64 -0.79 8.48
N ASP A 466 -7.24 -1.31 7.32
CA ASP A 466 -5.92 -1.91 7.08
C ASP A 466 -4.75 -0.90 6.94
N VAL A 467 -5.01 0.40 7.15
CA VAL A 467 -4.01 1.47 7.24
C VAL A 467 -4.13 2.32 8.51
N ASP A 468 -4.98 1.91 9.44
CA ASP A 468 -5.13 2.61 10.71
C ASP A 468 -3.84 2.58 11.52
N VAL A 469 -3.53 3.71 12.14
CA VAL A 469 -2.35 3.85 12.98
C VAL A 469 -2.62 3.18 14.32
N ILE A 470 -1.74 2.27 14.73
CA ILE A 470 -1.84 1.66 16.06
C ILE A 470 -1.13 2.55 17.08
N ARG A 471 -1.87 2.96 18.11
CA ARG A 471 -1.33 3.57 19.32
C ARG A 471 -1.08 2.52 20.39
N GLN A 472 -0.08 2.73 21.23
CA GLN A 472 0.37 1.80 22.27
C GLN A 472 0.80 2.51 23.55
N GLY A 473 0.78 1.76 24.66
CA GLY A 473 1.40 2.10 25.94
C GLY A 473 1.04 1.10 27.03
N THR A 474 1.31 1.46 28.28
CA THR A 474 1.01 0.62 29.45
C THR A 474 0.04 1.33 30.38
N LEU A 475 -0.91 0.61 30.98
CA LEU A 475 -1.74 1.11 32.07
C LEU A 475 -1.18 0.66 33.42
N GLU A 476 -0.56 1.60 34.15
CA GLU A 476 0.00 1.34 35.47
C GLU A 476 -1.00 1.68 36.59
N ALA A 477 -1.22 0.73 37.51
CA ALA A 477 -2.14 0.90 38.63
C ALA A 477 -1.73 2.08 39.53
N GLY A 478 -2.62 3.07 39.67
CA GLY A 478 -2.38 4.27 40.49
C GLY A 478 -1.55 5.38 39.81
N VAL A 479 -0.99 5.11 38.63
CA VAL A 479 -0.25 6.09 37.81
C VAL A 479 -1.05 6.49 36.57
N GLY A 480 -1.79 5.56 35.98
CA GLY A 480 -2.54 5.76 34.75
C GLY A 480 -1.74 5.35 33.51
N PHE A 481 -1.99 6.01 32.39
CA PHE A 481 -1.30 5.70 31.13
C PHE A 481 0.17 6.13 31.17
N VAL A 482 1.04 5.24 30.71
CA VAL A 482 2.47 5.46 30.51
C VAL A 482 2.81 5.20 29.04
N ALA A 483 3.30 6.25 28.37
CA ALA A 483 3.80 6.13 27.00
C ALA A 483 5.11 5.34 26.97
N SER A 484 5.36 4.61 25.87
CA SER A 484 6.66 3.97 25.69
C SER A 484 7.78 5.00 25.49
N ALA A 485 9.03 4.57 25.67
CA ALA A 485 10.20 5.41 25.41
C ALA A 485 10.26 5.93 23.95
N HIS A 486 9.64 5.21 23.01
CA HIS A 486 9.58 5.55 21.59
C HIS A 486 8.27 6.26 21.21
N GLY A 487 7.53 6.78 22.20
CA GLY A 487 6.24 7.43 22.00
C GLY A 487 5.08 6.44 22.00
N THR A 488 3.95 6.89 21.47
CA THR A 488 2.71 6.10 21.49
C THR A 488 2.40 5.45 20.16
N ILE A 489 3.13 5.71 19.08
CA ILE A 489 2.87 5.07 17.79
C ILE A 489 3.57 3.73 17.77
N ALA A 490 2.84 2.69 17.38
CA ALA A 490 3.40 1.42 17.02
C ALA A 490 3.51 1.40 15.49
N HIS A 491 4.65 1.78 14.94
CA HIS A 491 4.90 1.81 13.48
C HIS A 491 4.84 0.42 12.85
N ARG A 492 4.24 0.30 11.66
CA ARG A 492 4.10 -0.99 10.96
C ARG A 492 5.37 -1.52 10.32
N HIS A 493 6.24 -0.61 9.89
CA HIS A 493 7.46 -0.92 9.14
C HIS A 493 8.65 -0.16 9.70
N GLN A 494 9.85 -0.68 9.43
CA GLN A 494 11.11 -0.02 9.72
C GLN A 494 12.13 -0.33 8.63
N ARG A 495 13.20 0.46 8.61
CA ARG A 495 14.36 0.17 7.78
C ARG A 495 14.96 -1.21 8.14
N GLY A 496 15.46 -1.92 7.12
CA GLY A 496 16.09 -3.24 7.29
C GLY A 496 15.15 -4.44 7.22
N GLY A 497 13.86 -4.25 6.90
CA GLY A 497 12.93 -5.34 6.57
C GLY A 497 12.50 -6.24 7.73
N ALA A 498 12.96 -5.97 8.95
CA ALA A 498 12.37 -6.54 10.15
C ALA A 498 11.04 -5.85 10.47
N ARG A 499 10.16 -6.56 11.18
CA ARG A 499 8.94 -5.97 11.72
C ARG A 499 9.30 -5.17 12.97
N PRO A 500 8.86 -3.91 13.12
CA PRO A 500 8.93 -3.24 14.42
C PRO A 500 8.07 -4.02 15.40
N GLU A 501 8.57 -4.32 16.59
CA GLU A 501 7.77 -4.97 17.63
C GLU A 501 7.01 -3.93 18.46
N PRO A 502 5.82 -4.26 18.98
CA PRO A 502 5.20 -3.47 20.04
C PRO A 502 6.18 -3.23 21.19
N ALA A 503 6.04 -2.09 21.87
CA ALA A 503 6.86 -1.75 23.01
C ALA A 503 6.77 -2.84 24.10
N GLU A 504 7.90 -3.16 24.71
CA GLU A 504 7.96 -4.18 25.77
C GLU A 504 7.02 -3.80 26.92
N GLY A 505 6.12 -4.74 27.29
CA GLY A 505 5.14 -4.52 28.36
C GLY A 505 3.93 -3.64 27.96
N ALA A 506 3.78 -3.27 26.69
CA ALA A 506 2.57 -2.60 26.22
C ALA A 506 1.35 -3.52 26.40
N ASP A 507 0.32 -3.03 27.09
CA ASP A 507 -0.91 -3.75 27.41
C ASP A 507 -2.18 -3.00 26.99
N LEU A 508 -1.99 -1.83 26.36
CA LEU A 508 -3.01 -1.00 25.78
C LEU A 508 -2.66 -0.71 24.32
N PHE A 509 -3.58 -1.06 23.43
CA PHE A 509 -3.52 -0.74 22.01
C PHE A 509 -4.82 -0.05 21.58
N GLU A 510 -4.70 0.99 20.76
CA GLU A 510 -5.84 1.73 20.22
C GLU A 510 -5.62 1.97 18.72
N ARG A 511 -6.59 1.63 17.87
CA ARG A 511 -6.56 2.03 16.46
C ARG A 511 -6.92 3.51 16.31
N ARG A 512 -6.25 4.19 15.40
CA ARG A 512 -6.59 5.54 14.95
C ARG A 512 -6.91 5.51 13.47
N GLN A 513 -8.20 5.64 13.17
CA GLN A 513 -8.76 5.70 11.83
C GLN A 513 -8.10 6.83 11.05
N THR A 514 -7.75 6.57 9.79
CA THR A 514 -7.15 7.59 8.90
C THR A 514 -8.24 8.51 8.31
N PRO A 515 -8.45 9.74 8.81
CA PRO A 515 -9.58 10.57 8.38
C PRO A 515 -9.37 11.15 6.97
N PRO A 516 -10.46 11.55 6.27
CA PRO A 516 -10.33 12.29 5.04
C PRO A 516 -9.72 13.68 5.27
N LEU A 517 -8.96 14.17 4.29
CA LEU A 517 -8.24 15.45 4.29
C LEU A 517 -8.93 16.54 3.46
N PHE A 518 -10.13 16.27 2.97
CA PHE A 518 -10.90 17.23 2.18
C PHE A 518 -11.29 18.46 3.03
N GLY A 519 -11.10 19.66 2.48
CA GLY A 519 -11.55 20.90 3.10
C GLY A 519 -10.72 21.40 4.28
N LEU A 520 -9.54 20.83 4.56
CA LEU A 520 -8.73 21.24 5.72
C LEU A 520 -8.31 22.72 5.68
N GLY A 521 -8.14 23.32 4.51
CA GLY A 521 -7.88 24.76 4.39
C GLY A 521 -9.04 25.64 4.87
N LEU A 522 -10.29 25.15 4.78
CA LEU A 522 -11.45 25.85 5.36
C LEU A 522 -11.41 25.82 6.88
N ILE A 523 -11.00 24.68 7.47
CA ILE A 523 -10.84 24.50 8.92
C ILE A 523 -9.69 25.39 9.44
N ASP A 524 -8.57 25.44 8.73
CA ASP A 524 -7.44 26.32 9.05
C ASP A 524 -7.85 27.81 9.04
N GLY A 525 -8.83 28.16 8.19
CA GLY A 525 -9.41 29.50 8.09
C GLY A 525 -10.41 29.87 9.21
N ILE A 526 -10.88 28.94 10.05
CA ILE A 526 -11.84 29.26 11.12
C ILE A 526 -11.15 30.08 12.23
N PRO A 527 -11.69 31.23 12.67
CA PRO A 527 -11.11 31.96 13.80
C PRO A 527 -11.18 31.15 15.10
N GLU A 528 -10.13 31.17 15.93
CA GLU A 528 -10.14 30.47 17.23
C GLU A 528 -11.31 30.91 18.12
N SER A 529 -11.67 32.19 18.06
CA SER A 529 -12.82 32.73 18.79
C SER A 529 -14.15 32.08 18.40
N ALA A 530 -14.28 31.57 17.17
CA ALA A 530 -15.48 30.89 16.71
C ALA A 530 -15.64 29.51 17.37
N ILE A 531 -14.53 28.81 17.59
CA ILE A 531 -14.48 27.53 18.30
C ILE A 531 -14.73 27.77 19.79
N VAL A 532 -13.99 28.71 20.40
CA VAL A 532 -14.10 29.02 21.84
C VAL A 532 -15.50 29.52 22.22
N ALA A 533 -16.20 30.23 21.32
CA ALA A 533 -17.57 30.70 21.55
C ALA A 533 -18.63 29.58 21.60
N ARG A 534 -18.25 28.33 21.37
CA ARG A 534 -19.10 27.14 21.49
C ARG A 534 -18.82 26.33 22.75
N GLU A 535 -17.77 26.64 23.51
CA GLU A 535 -17.44 25.88 24.72
C GLU A 535 -18.59 25.89 25.73
N ASP A 536 -18.93 24.70 26.25
CA ASP A 536 -19.80 24.55 27.42
C ASP A 536 -19.18 23.59 28.44
N PRO A 537 -18.05 23.94 29.08
CA PRO A 537 -17.35 23.05 29.99
C PRO A 537 -18.16 22.71 31.26
N THR A 538 -19.26 23.43 31.52
CA THR A 538 -20.06 23.29 32.73
C THR A 538 -21.42 22.64 32.51
N ASP A 539 -21.79 22.33 31.26
CA ASP A 539 -23.13 21.86 30.91
C ASP A 539 -24.19 22.86 31.41
N ALA A 540 -24.03 24.12 31.00
CA ALA A 540 -24.78 25.25 31.52
C ALA A 540 -26.27 25.21 31.13
N ASP A 541 -26.59 24.57 30.01
CA ASP A 541 -27.97 24.39 29.53
C ASP A 541 -28.61 23.05 29.95
N GLY A 542 -27.86 22.15 30.58
CA GLY A 542 -28.34 20.85 31.06
C GLY A 542 -28.58 19.82 29.96
N ASP A 543 -28.07 20.06 28.76
CA ASP A 543 -28.16 19.13 27.62
C ASP A 543 -27.15 17.97 27.70
N GLY A 544 -26.27 17.98 28.71
CA GLY A 544 -25.35 16.90 29.05
C GLY A 544 -24.08 16.87 28.22
N VAL A 545 -23.94 17.81 27.29
CA VAL A 545 -22.77 17.97 26.44
C VAL A 545 -21.83 18.98 27.09
N ARG A 546 -20.53 18.67 27.09
CA ARG A 546 -19.50 19.45 27.78
C ARG A 546 -18.33 19.79 26.89
N GLY A 547 -18.62 20.24 25.67
CA GLY A 547 -17.62 20.54 24.64
C GLY A 547 -16.55 21.52 25.12
N ARG A 548 -15.27 21.17 24.89
CA ARG A 548 -14.11 22.00 25.26
C ARG A 548 -13.16 22.20 24.09
N ALA A 549 -12.66 23.41 23.91
CA ALA A 549 -11.61 23.68 22.95
C ALA A 549 -10.29 23.16 23.52
N ARG A 550 -9.48 22.50 22.70
CA ARG A 550 -8.14 22.12 23.12
C ARG A 550 -7.23 23.34 23.15
N ARG A 551 -6.60 23.61 24.29
CA ARG A 551 -5.58 24.66 24.43
C ARG A 551 -4.19 24.02 24.39
N LEU A 552 -3.34 24.46 23.47
CA LEU A 552 -1.96 23.99 23.34
C LEU A 552 -1.04 24.73 24.31
N ARG A 553 0.20 24.23 24.49
CA ARG A 553 1.18 24.80 25.43
C ARG A 553 1.56 26.25 25.12
N ASP A 554 1.46 26.65 23.86
CA ASP A 554 1.73 28.02 23.40
C ASP A 554 0.49 28.93 23.43
N GLY A 555 -0.64 28.44 23.92
CA GLY A 555 -1.89 29.18 24.08
C GLY A 555 -2.83 29.14 22.87
N ARG A 556 -2.42 28.60 21.72
CA ARG A 556 -3.30 28.46 20.55
C ARG A 556 -4.37 27.39 20.75
N VAL A 557 -5.44 27.49 19.97
CA VAL A 557 -6.51 26.48 19.95
C VAL A 557 -6.17 25.38 18.94
N GLY A 558 -6.06 24.17 19.46
CA GLY A 558 -5.90 22.96 18.65
C GLY A 558 -7.15 22.65 17.83
N ARG A 559 -6.97 22.18 16.60
CA ARG A 559 -8.09 21.90 15.67
C ARG A 559 -7.89 20.73 14.71
N PHE A 560 -6.67 20.21 14.57
CA PHE A 560 -6.36 19.08 13.68
C PHE A 560 -5.99 17.83 14.46
N GLY A 561 -6.25 16.66 13.84
CA GLY A 561 -6.14 15.36 14.48
C GLY A 561 -7.36 14.99 15.33
N TRP A 562 -7.42 13.72 15.75
CA TRP A 562 -8.51 13.15 16.53
C TRP A 562 -8.67 13.77 17.92
N LYS A 563 -7.58 14.28 18.51
CA LYS A 563 -7.59 14.94 19.82
C LYS A 563 -7.23 16.42 19.71
N ALA A 564 -7.39 17.01 18.53
CA ALA A 564 -7.08 18.42 18.25
C ALA A 564 -5.63 18.82 18.61
N GLN A 565 -4.65 17.93 18.44
CA GLN A 565 -3.29 18.07 18.98
C GLN A 565 -2.42 19.16 18.35
N VAL A 566 -2.78 19.66 17.17
CA VAL A 566 -2.07 20.76 16.51
C VAL A 566 -3.03 21.85 16.05
N ALA A 567 -2.53 23.09 15.97
CA ALA A 567 -3.36 24.29 15.78
C ALA A 567 -3.48 24.73 14.31
N SER A 568 -2.57 24.30 13.44
CA SER A 568 -2.51 24.72 12.04
C SER A 568 -2.34 23.55 11.07
N LEU A 569 -2.77 23.75 9.84
CA LEU A 569 -2.61 22.76 8.77
C LEU A 569 -1.13 22.48 8.49
N ALA A 570 -0.28 23.50 8.53
CA ALA A 570 1.16 23.34 8.34
C ALA A 570 1.77 22.43 9.42
N GLU A 571 1.38 22.60 10.69
CA GLU A 571 1.81 21.72 11.76
C GLU A 571 1.27 20.30 11.60
N PHE A 572 0.01 20.14 11.18
CA PHE A 572 -0.54 18.83 10.90
C PHE A 572 0.22 18.09 9.80
N THR A 573 0.59 18.78 8.73
CA THR A 573 1.41 18.21 7.65
C THR A 573 2.80 17.81 8.16
N VAL A 574 3.49 18.69 8.90
CA VAL A 574 4.84 18.39 9.42
C VAL A 574 4.80 17.26 10.46
N ASP A 575 3.80 17.26 11.34
CA ASP A 575 3.58 16.20 12.34
C ASP A 575 3.41 14.83 11.66
N ALA A 576 2.59 14.76 10.61
CA ALA A 576 2.38 13.53 9.85
C ALA A 576 3.64 13.08 9.08
N LEU A 577 4.37 14.01 8.43
CA LEU A 577 5.61 13.67 7.71
C LEU A 577 6.63 13.01 8.63
N SER A 578 6.83 13.55 9.83
CA SER A 578 7.79 13.03 10.79
C SER A 578 7.31 11.80 11.54
N ASN A 579 6.06 11.79 12.03
CA ASN A 579 5.59 10.68 12.86
C ASN A 579 5.07 9.48 12.06
N GLU A 580 4.56 9.66 10.84
CA GLU A 580 3.94 8.57 10.06
C GLU A 580 4.88 8.04 8.96
N LEU A 581 5.72 8.89 8.37
CA LEU A 581 6.69 8.48 7.33
C LEU A 581 8.14 8.45 7.83
N GLY A 582 8.42 9.04 9.00
CA GLY A 582 9.76 9.14 9.56
C GLY A 582 10.60 10.31 9.02
N LEU A 583 10.09 11.10 8.09
CA LEU A 583 10.89 12.10 7.36
C LEU A 583 11.28 13.30 8.23
N THR A 584 12.49 13.80 8.03
CA THR A 584 12.94 15.03 8.64
C THR A 584 12.65 16.25 7.77
N VAL A 585 12.53 17.40 8.43
CA VAL A 585 12.26 18.70 7.82
C VAL A 585 13.37 19.69 8.19
N SER A 586 13.55 20.71 7.37
CA SER A 586 14.54 21.75 7.66
C SER A 586 14.24 22.49 8.98
N ARG A 587 15.29 23.05 9.61
CA ARG A 587 15.14 23.94 10.78
C ARG A 587 14.29 25.17 10.48
N GLU A 588 14.29 25.65 9.23
CA GLU A 588 13.41 26.72 8.78
C GLU A 588 11.94 26.31 8.88
N VAL A 589 11.60 25.10 8.44
CA VAL A 589 10.25 24.54 8.55
C VAL A 589 9.88 24.39 10.03
N GLN A 590 10.73 23.76 10.84
CA GLN A 590 10.50 23.56 12.28
C GLN A 590 10.34 24.88 13.04
N ALA A 591 11.05 25.95 12.65
CA ALA A 591 10.90 27.26 13.29
C ALA A 591 9.50 27.89 13.12
N ARG A 592 8.69 27.37 12.18
CA ARG A 592 7.31 27.81 11.91
C ARG A 592 6.26 26.94 12.62
N THR A 593 6.68 25.88 13.31
CA THR A 593 5.81 24.95 14.04
C THR A 593 5.98 25.11 15.55
N SER A 594 5.08 24.52 16.33
CA SER A 594 5.29 24.36 17.77
C SER A 594 6.53 23.50 18.04
N ALA A 595 7.22 23.74 19.17
CA ALA A 595 8.52 23.15 19.48
C ALA A 595 8.57 21.60 19.54
N LEU A 596 7.41 20.92 19.50
CA LEU A 596 7.29 19.46 19.55
C LEU A 596 6.99 18.84 18.17
N VAL A 597 6.85 19.65 17.11
CA VAL A 597 6.40 19.21 15.79
C VAL A 597 7.53 19.28 14.78
N GLY A 598 7.83 18.13 14.16
CA GLY A 598 8.83 17.99 13.10
C GLY A 598 10.20 17.56 13.62
N PHE A 599 10.74 16.48 13.08
CA PHE A 599 12.13 16.05 13.31
C PHE A 599 13.06 16.80 12.34
N THR A 600 14.26 17.15 12.80
CA THR A 600 15.26 17.86 11.97
C THR A 600 16.53 17.07 11.73
N ALA A 601 16.57 15.87 12.33
CA ALA A 601 17.62 14.88 12.18
C ALA A 601 17.09 13.53 12.66
N ASP A 602 17.56 12.46 12.05
CA ASP A 602 17.36 11.09 12.50
C ASP A 602 18.65 10.26 12.33
N ASP A 603 18.54 8.93 12.46
CA ASP A 603 19.66 7.99 12.36
C ASP A 603 19.50 6.98 11.21
N ASP A 604 18.76 7.35 10.16
CA ASP A 604 18.48 6.44 9.06
C ASP A 604 19.68 6.31 8.08
N GLY A 605 20.62 7.26 8.10
CA GLY A 605 21.83 7.25 7.27
C GLY A 605 21.67 7.92 5.89
N VAL A 606 20.56 8.61 5.65
CA VAL A 606 20.33 9.56 4.56
C VAL A 606 20.60 10.98 5.09
N ALA A 607 20.79 11.94 4.18
CA ALA A 607 21.18 13.30 4.56
C ALA A 607 19.95 14.15 4.87
N ASP A 608 19.88 14.64 6.12
CA ASP A 608 18.82 15.55 6.55
C ASP A 608 18.96 16.97 5.94
N PRO A 609 17.85 17.66 5.61
CA PRO A 609 16.50 17.13 5.61
C PRO A 609 16.13 16.40 4.31
N GLU A 610 15.26 15.39 4.39
CA GLU A 610 14.75 14.65 3.21
C GLU A 610 13.83 15.51 2.36
N LEU A 611 13.08 16.41 2.99
CA LEU A 611 12.18 17.35 2.33
C LEU A 611 12.68 18.78 2.44
N SER A 612 12.71 19.46 1.28
CA SER A 612 13.00 20.89 1.26
C SER A 612 11.84 21.68 1.86
N ALA A 613 12.12 22.93 2.29
CA ALA A 613 11.05 23.83 2.73
C ALA A 613 9.99 24.05 1.64
N GLN A 614 10.40 24.04 0.36
CA GLN A 614 9.49 24.17 -0.77
C GLN A 614 8.57 22.96 -0.93
N ASP A 615 9.07 21.74 -0.69
CA ASP A 615 8.26 20.52 -0.78
C ASP A 615 7.15 20.53 0.28
N VAL A 616 7.50 20.89 1.53
CA VAL A 616 6.54 21.04 2.62
C VAL A 616 5.50 22.12 2.27
N ASP A 617 5.96 23.26 1.77
CA ASP A 617 5.11 24.37 1.35
C ASP A 617 4.17 23.99 0.20
N ASP A 618 4.60 23.15 -0.74
CA ASP A 618 3.78 22.66 -1.86
C ASP A 618 2.73 21.65 -1.37
N LEU A 619 3.10 20.74 -0.47
CA LEU A 619 2.16 19.80 0.19
C LEU A 619 1.08 20.53 0.99
N VAL A 620 1.47 21.50 1.82
CA VAL A 620 0.53 22.32 2.60
C VAL A 620 -0.41 23.10 1.67
N ALA A 621 0.10 23.64 0.56
CA ALA A 621 -0.72 24.35 -0.41
C ALA A 621 -1.73 23.43 -1.14
N PHE A 622 -1.33 22.20 -1.46
CA PHE A 622 -2.24 21.20 -2.01
C PHE A 622 -3.38 20.90 -1.02
N LEU A 623 -3.05 20.57 0.24
CA LEU A 623 -4.04 20.27 1.28
C LEU A 623 -4.94 21.47 1.62
N ALA A 624 -4.39 22.68 1.63
CA ALA A 624 -5.15 23.90 1.88
C ALA A 624 -6.16 24.20 0.77
N ALA A 625 -5.83 23.83 -0.48
CA ALA A 625 -6.69 24.03 -1.63
C ALA A 625 -7.63 22.86 -1.89
N LEU A 626 -7.44 21.69 -1.30
CA LEU A 626 -8.23 20.50 -1.55
C LEU A 626 -9.71 20.69 -1.14
N ALA A 627 -10.63 20.55 -2.08
CA ALA A 627 -12.05 20.78 -1.86
C ALA A 627 -12.68 19.73 -0.92
N PRO A 628 -13.68 20.09 -0.08
CA PRO A 628 -14.67 19.14 0.41
C PRO A 628 -15.28 18.33 -0.74
N LEU A 629 -15.67 17.08 -0.49
CA LEU A 629 -16.41 16.32 -1.50
C LEU A 629 -17.75 17.00 -1.83
N PRO A 630 -18.26 16.88 -3.07
CA PRO A 630 -19.56 17.42 -3.45
C PRO A 630 -20.67 16.90 -2.53
N GLN A 631 -21.47 17.83 -2.00
CA GLN A 631 -22.68 17.50 -1.25
C GLN A 631 -23.86 17.37 -2.21
N ALA A 632 -24.70 16.37 -2.00
CA ALA A 632 -25.99 16.28 -2.68
C ALA A 632 -27.02 17.19 -1.99
N ASP A 633 -28.14 17.48 -2.65
CA ASP A 633 -29.23 18.24 -2.02
C ASP A 633 -29.76 17.46 -0.79
N PRO A 634 -29.60 18.00 0.43
CA PRO A 634 -29.94 17.25 1.62
C PRO A 634 -31.46 17.10 1.75
N PRO A 635 -31.98 15.89 2.04
CA PRO A 635 -33.41 15.70 2.29
C PRO A 635 -33.86 16.54 3.49
N ALA A 636 -34.86 17.41 3.31
CA ALA A 636 -35.35 18.29 4.37
C ALA A 636 -35.83 17.53 5.63
N ALA A 637 -36.44 16.36 5.44
CA ALA A 637 -36.84 15.47 6.53
C ALA A 637 -35.63 14.96 7.34
N GLY A 638 -34.52 14.69 6.67
CA GLY A 638 -33.28 14.22 7.31
C GLY A 638 -32.54 15.33 8.05
N GLN A 639 -32.52 16.55 7.49
CA GLN A 639 -32.02 17.72 8.21
C GLN A 639 -32.85 18.01 9.48
N ALA A 640 -34.18 17.87 9.38
CA ALA A 640 -35.06 17.98 10.55
C ALA A 640 -34.76 16.88 11.57
N ALA A 641 -34.60 15.63 11.14
CA ALA A 641 -34.22 14.51 12.01
C ALA A 641 -32.88 14.76 12.72
N PHE A 642 -31.87 15.26 12.00
CA PHE A 642 -30.56 15.59 12.57
C PHE A 642 -30.66 16.62 13.71
N ALA A 643 -31.52 17.62 13.57
CA ALA A 643 -31.77 18.59 14.62
C ALA A 643 -32.59 18.00 15.78
N THR A 644 -33.68 17.28 15.49
CA THR A 644 -34.60 16.77 16.54
C THR A 644 -34.01 15.63 17.36
N LEU A 645 -33.09 14.85 16.79
CA LEU A 645 -32.35 13.81 17.49
C LEU A 645 -31.16 14.36 18.31
N GLY A 646 -30.89 15.66 18.23
CA GLY A 646 -29.83 16.34 18.99
C GLY A 646 -28.43 16.20 18.39
N CYS A 647 -28.27 15.66 17.18
CA CYS A 647 -26.95 15.53 16.53
C CYS A 647 -26.27 16.91 16.37
N ALA A 648 -27.09 17.94 16.10
CA ALA A 648 -26.64 19.31 15.88
C ALA A 648 -26.05 20.00 17.12
N THR A 649 -26.12 19.40 18.31
CA THR A 649 -25.50 19.94 19.53
C THR A 649 -23.97 19.99 19.39
N CYS A 650 -23.33 18.87 19.03
CA CYS A 650 -21.88 18.81 18.80
C CYS A 650 -21.55 18.97 17.30
N HIS A 651 -22.35 18.38 16.41
CA HIS A 651 -22.16 18.48 14.96
C HIS A 651 -22.84 19.74 14.40
N VAL A 652 -22.41 20.91 14.86
CA VAL A 652 -23.01 22.19 14.49
C VAL A 652 -22.90 22.43 12.98
N PRO A 653 -23.99 22.75 12.25
CA PRO A 653 -23.97 22.78 10.78
C PRO A 653 -22.97 23.76 10.16
N ARG A 654 -22.55 24.79 10.90
CA ARG A 654 -21.62 25.80 10.38
C ARG A 654 -20.81 26.49 11.47
N LEU A 655 -19.59 26.88 11.14
CA LEU A 655 -18.79 27.86 11.87
C LEU A 655 -18.47 29.06 10.95
N PRO A 656 -18.29 30.28 11.49
CA PRO A 656 -17.83 31.41 10.68
C PRO A 656 -16.38 31.22 10.25
N GLY A 657 -16.10 31.40 8.96
CA GLY A 657 -14.73 31.50 8.42
C GLY A 657 -14.09 32.87 8.67
N ARG A 658 -12.81 33.02 8.28
CA ARG A 658 -12.02 34.24 8.49
C ARG A 658 -12.66 35.51 7.93
N ASP A 659 -13.31 35.41 6.78
CA ASP A 659 -13.98 36.50 6.07
C ASP A 659 -15.49 36.59 6.41
N GLY A 660 -15.95 35.80 7.37
CA GLY A 660 -17.36 35.67 7.74
C GLY A 660 -18.13 34.68 6.86
N THR A 661 -17.52 34.13 5.81
CA THR A 661 -18.16 33.10 4.97
C THR A 661 -18.43 31.86 5.83
N PRO A 662 -19.67 31.32 5.87
CA PRO A 662 -19.96 30.11 6.63
C PRO A 662 -19.19 28.89 6.10
N VAL A 663 -18.54 28.17 7.01
CA VAL A 663 -17.90 26.87 6.74
C VAL A 663 -18.88 25.78 7.16
N LEU A 664 -19.41 25.01 6.21
CA LEU A 664 -20.45 24.00 6.42
C LEU A 664 -19.87 22.62 6.78
N LEU A 665 -19.15 22.56 7.91
CA LEU A 665 -18.40 21.37 8.32
C LEU A 665 -19.17 20.40 9.22
N HIS A 666 -20.33 20.78 9.77
CA HIS A 666 -21.08 19.94 10.72
C HIS A 666 -20.24 19.48 11.92
N SER A 667 -19.50 20.41 12.50
CA SER A 667 -18.59 20.18 13.62
C SER A 667 -18.31 21.51 14.32
N ASP A 668 -18.24 21.47 15.64
CA ASP A 668 -17.82 22.59 16.48
C ASP A 668 -16.30 22.63 16.74
N LEU A 669 -15.59 21.59 16.29
CA LEU A 669 -14.16 21.35 16.53
C LEU A 669 -13.79 21.23 18.01
N LEU A 670 -14.76 21.03 18.90
CA LEU A 670 -14.56 20.82 20.32
C LEU A 670 -14.29 19.35 20.63
N LEU A 671 -13.67 19.12 21.79
CA LEU A 671 -13.47 17.80 22.39
C LEU A 671 -14.72 17.38 23.16
N HIS A 672 -15.17 16.15 22.91
CA HIS A 672 -16.29 15.50 23.61
C HIS A 672 -15.91 14.07 24.03
N ASP A 673 -16.33 13.63 25.23
CA ASP A 673 -16.28 12.21 25.59
C ASP A 673 -17.49 11.48 25.00
N VAL A 674 -17.27 10.81 23.88
CA VAL A 674 -18.29 10.00 23.19
C VAL A 674 -18.01 8.49 23.29
N ALA A 675 -17.10 8.10 24.18
CA ALA A 675 -16.68 6.72 24.36
C ALA A 675 -17.39 6.03 25.54
N PRO A 676 -17.63 4.70 25.49
CA PRO A 676 -18.14 3.93 26.62
C PRO A 676 -17.27 4.10 27.88
N ALA A 677 -17.87 4.07 29.07
CA ALA A 677 -17.15 4.34 30.33
C ALA A 677 -15.94 3.39 30.57
N ASP A 678 -15.99 2.17 30.04
CA ASP A 678 -14.94 1.15 30.11
C ASP A 678 -13.94 1.20 28.93
N ALA A 679 -14.10 2.14 27.99
CA ALA A 679 -13.17 2.31 26.89
C ALA A 679 -11.74 2.58 27.40
N ARG A 680 -10.80 1.75 26.93
CA ARG A 680 -9.37 1.91 27.19
C ARG A 680 -8.76 2.67 26.01
N LEU A 681 -8.37 3.92 26.24
CA LEU A 681 -7.91 4.84 25.18
C LEU A 681 -6.52 5.36 25.50
N VAL A 682 -5.73 5.61 24.45
CA VAL A 682 -4.43 6.25 24.53
C VAL A 682 -4.61 7.76 24.55
N PRO A 683 -4.18 8.45 25.64
CA PRO A 683 -4.30 9.89 25.75
C PRO A 683 -3.35 10.60 24.78
N ASP A 684 -3.65 11.88 24.52
CA ASP A 684 -2.72 12.81 23.88
C ASP A 684 -2.48 14.01 24.79
N GLY A 685 -1.34 14.00 25.48
CA GLY A 685 -1.06 14.94 26.56
C GLY A 685 -2.09 14.82 27.68
N GLU A 686 -2.80 15.91 27.98
CA GLU A 686 -3.84 15.96 29.01
C GLU A 686 -5.21 15.47 28.52
N VAL A 687 -5.36 15.17 27.23
CA VAL A 687 -6.63 14.75 26.62
C VAL A 687 -6.77 13.23 26.66
N ASP A 688 -7.46 12.74 27.69
CA ASP A 688 -7.65 11.32 27.95
C ASP A 688 -8.69 10.65 27.04
N ARG A 689 -9.98 10.83 27.30
CA ARG A 689 -11.06 10.11 26.61
C ARG A 689 -11.77 10.89 25.51
N ALA A 690 -11.59 12.22 25.51
CA ALA A 690 -12.31 13.08 24.59
C ALA A 690 -11.70 13.07 23.18
N PHE A 691 -12.56 13.23 22.19
CA PHE A 691 -12.22 13.33 20.77
C PHE A 691 -12.83 14.59 20.16
N ARG A 692 -12.11 15.17 19.20
CA ARG A 692 -12.61 16.29 18.41
C ARG A 692 -13.76 15.80 17.54
N THR A 693 -14.87 16.55 17.46
CA THR A 693 -15.90 16.27 16.45
C THR A 693 -15.29 16.34 15.05
N PRO A 694 -15.28 15.25 14.24
CA PRO A 694 -14.80 15.32 12.87
C PRO A 694 -15.80 16.10 11.99
N PRO A 695 -15.33 16.78 10.92
CA PRO A 695 -16.27 17.35 9.95
C PRO A 695 -17.09 16.23 9.30
N LEU A 696 -18.38 16.46 9.04
CA LEU A 696 -19.26 15.47 8.40
C LEU A 696 -19.42 15.66 6.88
N TRP A 697 -18.75 16.65 6.27
CA TRP A 697 -18.71 16.70 4.81
C TRP A 697 -18.03 15.43 4.26
N GLY A 698 -18.58 14.86 3.19
CA GLY A 698 -18.13 13.62 2.59
C GLY A 698 -18.28 12.37 3.47
N VAL A 699 -19.01 12.44 4.60
CA VAL A 699 -19.15 11.31 5.52
C VAL A 699 -19.86 10.13 4.86
N GLY A 700 -20.67 10.35 3.81
CA GLY A 700 -21.27 9.27 3.02
C GLY A 700 -20.26 8.37 2.29
N ALA A 701 -19.01 8.81 2.14
CA ALA A 701 -17.98 8.14 1.33
C ALA A 701 -16.66 7.90 2.10
N SER A 702 -16.67 7.99 3.44
CA SER A 702 -15.47 7.96 4.27
C SER A 702 -15.44 6.80 5.27
N ALA A 703 -16.19 5.73 5.02
CA ALA A 703 -16.13 4.53 5.85
C ALA A 703 -14.70 3.94 5.88
N PRO A 704 -14.28 3.29 6.98
CA PRO A 704 -15.04 3.07 8.21
C PRO A 704 -15.12 4.31 9.12
N TYR A 705 -15.99 4.27 10.13
CA TYR A 705 -16.32 5.42 10.98
C TYR A 705 -15.82 5.28 12.42
N LEU A 706 -15.90 6.41 13.14
CA LEU A 706 -15.33 6.64 14.48
C LEU A 706 -13.80 6.72 14.47
N HIS A 707 -13.24 7.10 15.62
CA HIS A 707 -11.79 7.31 15.76
C HIS A 707 -10.96 6.04 15.60
N ASP A 708 -11.56 4.86 15.67
CA ASP A 708 -10.93 3.55 15.69
C ASP A 708 -11.41 2.62 14.55
N GLY A 709 -12.21 3.15 13.62
CA GLY A 709 -12.68 2.45 12.42
C GLY A 709 -13.65 1.30 12.71
N ARG A 710 -14.17 1.15 13.94
CA ARG A 710 -14.99 -0.03 14.31
C ARG A 710 -16.39 -0.04 13.72
N ALA A 711 -16.88 1.10 13.22
CA ALA A 711 -18.21 1.22 12.64
C ALA A 711 -18.14 1.05 11.12
N PRO A 712 -18.71 -0.03 10.54
CA PRO A 712 -18.65 -0.27 9.09
C PRO A 712 -19.61 0.64 8.30
N ASP A 713 -20.69 1.11 8.93
CA ASP A 713 -21.71 1.93 8.31
C ASP A 713 -22.17 3.07 9.24
N LEU A 714 -22.90 4.04 8.67
CA LEU A 714 -23.38 5.23 9.39
C LEU A 714 -24.36 4.90 10.53
N SER A 715 -25.17 3.84 10.38
CA SER A 715 -26.12 3.43 11.41
C SER A 715 -25.36 2.89 12.62
N GLN A 716 -24.39 2.01 12.39
CA GLN A 716 -23.49 1.52 13.44
C GLN A 716 -22.68 2.65 14.08
N ALA A 717 -22.21 3.63 13.29
CA ALA A 717 -21.53 4.80 13.83
C ALA A 717 -22.41 5.54 14.83
N VAL A 718 -23.68 5.82 14.51
CA VAL A 718 -24.62 6.47 15.43
C VAL A 718 -24.87 5.61 16.68
N LEU A 719 -25.06 4.30 16.51
CA LEU A 719 -25.35 3.36 17.61
C LEU A 719 -24.16 3.12 18.55
N LEU A 720 -22.93 3.43 18.13
CA LEU A 720 -21.73 3.26 18.95
C LEU A 720 -21.30 4.52 19.71
N HIS A 721 -22.02 5.63 19.56
CA HIS A 721 -21.82 6.83 20.38
C HIS A 721 -22.25 6.59 21.84
N ASP A 722 -21.43 6.99 22.81
CA ASP A 722 -21.77 6.93 24.23
C ASP A 722 -21.45 8.27 24.92
N GLY A 723 -21.31 8.29 26.25
CA GLY A 723 -20.90 9.48 27.01
C GLY A 723 -21.85 10.66 26.80
N GLU A 724 -21.29 11.80 26.36
CA GLU A 724 -22.04 13.02 26.07
C GLU A 724 -23.11 12.80 24.97
N ALA A 725 -22.85 11.90 24.02
CA ALA A 725 -23.76 11.62 22.90
C ALA A 725 -24.83 10.55 23.22
N LEU A 726 -24.85 10.00 24.45
CA LEU A 726 -25.77 8.92 24.84
C LEU A 726 -27.25 9.29 24.65
N ARG A 727 -27.62 10.55 24.89
CA ARG A 727 -29.00 11.04 24.68
C ARG A 727 -29.39 10.97 23.21
N SER A 728 -28.54 11.46 22.31
CA SER A 728 -28.78 11.42 20.86
C SER A 728 -28.81 9.99 20.31
N ARG A 729 -27.92 9.10 20.79
CA ARG A 729 -28.00 7.67 20.46
C ARG A 729 -29.36 7.09 20.83
N LYS A 730 -29.80 7.26 22.08
CA LYS A 730 -31.09 6.72 22.54
C LYS A 730 -32.27 7.32 21.79
N ALA A 731 -32.20 8.60 21.43
CA ALA A 731 -33.21 9.24 20.59
C ALA A 731 -33.28 8.58 19.20
N PHE A 732 -32.13 8.29 18.58
CA PHE A 732 -32.07 7.56 17.32
C PHE A 732 -32.62 6.14 17.44
N GLU A 733 -32.22 5.38 18.46
CA GLU A 733 -32.72 4.02 18.73
C GLU A 733 -34.25 3.97 18.86
N ALA A 734 -34.82 4.96 19.56
CA ALA A 734 -36.27 5.07 19.80
C ALA A 734 -37.05 5.69 18.63
N ALA A 735 -36.38 6.26 17.63
CA ALA A 735 -37.04 6.96 16.54
C ALA A 735 -37.74 5.99 15.57
N PRO A 736 -38.86 6.41 14.94
CA PRO A 736 -39.48 5.64 13.86
C PRO A 736 -38.49 5.34 12.73
N THR A 737 -38.66 4.20 12.06
CA THR A 737 -37.79 3.79 10.93
C THR A 737 -37.66 4.89 9.89
N ASP A 738 -38.75 5.56 9.50
CA ASP A 738 -38.69 6.66 8.53
C ASP A 738 -37.81 7.84 8.99
N THR A 739 -37.77 8.12 10.30
CA THR A 739 -36.90 9.16 10.88
C THR A 739 -35.43 8.73 10.86
N ARG A 740 -35.15 7.46 11.20
CA ARG A 740 -33.80 6.90 11.14
C ARG A 740 -33.26 6.89 9.71
N GLU A 741 -34.05 6.41 8.75
CA GLU A 741 -33.69 6.41 7.33
C GLU A 741 -33.52 7.83 6.77
N ALA A 742 -34.36 8.78 7.18
CA ALA A 742 -34.20 10.17 6.79
C ALA A 742 -32.87 10.77 7.31
N LEU A 743 -32.50 10.51 8.56
CA LEU A 743 -31.20 10.91 9.11
C LEU A 743 -30.04 10.27 8.31
N LEU A 744 -30.08 8.96 8.07
CA LEU A 744 -29.03 8.28 7.32
C LEU A 744 -28.92 8.80 5.88
N ALA A 745 -30.04 9.09 5.22
CA ALA A 745 -30.06 9.73 3.90
C ALA A 745 -29.45 11.14 3.92
N TYR A 746 -29.70 11.91 4.99
CA TYR A 746 -29.05 13.21 5.19
C TYR A 746 -27.55 13.07 5.35
N LEU A 747 -27.07 12.17 6.22
CA LEU A 747 -25.64 11.94 6.41
C LEU A 747 -24.95 11.46 5.11
N ARG A 748 -25.60 10.61 4.31
CA ARG A 748 -25.07 10.21 2.99
C ARG A 748 -25.02 11.35 1.97
N SER A 749 -25.82 12.41 2.16
CA SER A 749 -25.85 13.58 1.28
C SER A 749 -24.79 14.64 1.60
N LEU A 750 -24.24 14.60 2.83
CA LEU A 750 -23.15 15.47 3.28
C LEU A 750 -21.82 14.98 2.71
#